data_AF-A0A8X6PCD7-F1
#
_entry.id   AF-A0A8X6PCD7-F1
#
_cell.length_a   1.000
_cell.length_b   1.000
_cell.length_c   1.000
_cell.angle_alpha   90.00
_cell.angle_beta   90.00
_cell.angle_gamma   90.00
#
_symmetry.space_group_name_H-M   'P 1'
#
loop_
_entity.id
_entity.type
_entity.pdbx_description
1 polymer ?
#
loop_
_entity_poly.entity_id
_entity_poly.type
_entity_poly.pdbx_seq_one_letter_code
_entity_poly.pdbx_strand_id
1 'polypeptide(L)'
;MMVQFRNDDASTLKLQKRRDISRLPTIVYIHGDSYEWGSGNPYDGSVLAGFGEVIVVTLNYRLGILGFLPAMEGTSRGNYGLLDQIAALHWVQENIAQFGGDPRNITVLGHGYGASCAHLLMYSPKAQGLFQRVILQSGSAFSPWALAHETMTFSRGLGRSLGCRASDHNSLIKCLRLRPLSDFKRVQIVVPEYLTSFGPMVDGVVIPEDPEKLALYPPPEMQNTPKIDVMMGVTRVEAFSFFAAADERYGLEAVRRDRMLRTLVRNLFTFHLQEIFLTIVNEYTDWTRPVQHPVNILDGTIDAMTDALVVAPSVSSANLFSKMNHRTFLYVFNYPSDMSEFPQRVTCVHGDDMPYIFGAPLVQNMAHFSDNYTKSEIALSEAMMTFWSNFAKSGDPNIVTDVDIPDKLKSRYEKIDWPMYDSVNQKYLSLSLKPKVRDHYHAHRLSFWLSLIPKLHRQGSATEVASQHHLLDDHDNPNLYDGVVRQGSVLPPIGVPPRLPTTMKPKPNVVNRTSVGSGAKVGMTHYAEMSYSSQSPYEASYDEPFVAFNYSNFTNMASTGNDTEEENYDGLLQITITVGCTLLFFNICIYFAVYYQRAQNRAKLSMKTWRLCKSRSSNQSDIESSQGSSKTPSIRAPPPSPETQRASDLPLYIPPPPSFVHTSPPVSAGPSPTMIPLQDLSSALKTFKQEQEEEEEEEEEENASGLSHPTKVHWAPDVGCEADRDAVWL
;
A
#
# COMPACT_ATOMS: atom_id res chain seq x y z
N MET A 1 -10.74 -7.93 15.26
CA MET A 1 -11.68 -6.89 14.79
C MET A 1 -12.13 -6.09 15.99
N MET A 2 -12.07 -4.77 15.92
CA MET A 2 -12.46 -3.83 16.97
C MET A 2 -13.52 -2.89 16.42
N VAL A 3 -14.57 -2.60 17.20
CA VAL A 3 -15.67 -1.69 16.81
C VAL A 3 -15.61 -0.46 17.72
N GLN A 4 -15.38 0.71 17.12
CA GLN A 4 -15.20 2.00 17.78
C GLN A 4 -16.35 2.94 17.41
N PHE A 5 -16.99 3.51 18.42
CA PHE A 5 -18.13 4.43 18.27
C PHE A 5 -18.14 5.41 19.45
N ARG A 6 -18.86 6.52 19.29
CA ARG A 6 -19.01 7.54 20.34
C ARG A 6 -19.75 6.98 21.55
N ASN A 7 -19.03 6.85 22.66
CA ASN A 7 -19.53 6.26 23.91
C ASN A 7 -20.27 7.30 24.78
N ASP A 8 -21.38 7.85 24.26
CA ASP A 8 -22.31 8.65 25.05
C ASP A 8 -22.99 7.75 26.11
N ASP A 9 -22.93 8.14 27.38
CA ASP A 9 -23.23 7.29 28.54
C ASP A 9 -24.49 6.42 28.39
N ALA A 10 -24.33 5.09 28.51
CA ALA A 10 -25.41 4.11 28.38
C ALA A 10 -26.54 4.25 29.44
N SER A 11 -26.33 5.05 30.49
CA SER A 11 -27.39 5.48 31.43
C SER A 11 -28.38 6.46 30.80
N THR A 12 -27.96 7.26 29.83
CA THR A 12 -28.78 8.31 29.18
C THR A 12 -29.81 7.72 28.20
N LEU A 13 -29.47 6.57 27.59
CA LEU A 13 -30.29 5.82 26.64
C LEU A 13 -31.64 5.33 27.22
N LYS A 14 -31.86 5.41 28.54
CA LYS A 14 -33.15 5.05 29.17
C LYS A 14 -34.21 6.16 29.15
N LEU A 15 -33.89 7.38 28.70
CA LEU A 15 -34.82 8.53 28.77
C LEU A 15 -35.16 9.24 27.45
N GLN A 16 -34.48 8.97 26.32
CA GLN A 16 -34.89 9.48 25.01
C GLN A 16 -35.73 8.46 24.21
N LYS A 17 -36.97 8.26 24.66
CA LYS A 17 -37.98 7.54 23.88
C LYS A 17 -38.58 8.49 22.84
N ARG A 18 -38.43 8.16 21.54
CA ARG A 18 -38.81 8.97 20.35
C ARG A 18 -37.91 10.18 20.03
N ARG A 19 -36.69 9.88 19.59
CA ARG A 19 -36.23 10.39 18.28
C ARG A 19 -36.05 9.16 17.38
N ASP A 20 -36.16 9.31 16.07
CA ASP A 20 -35.61 8.30 15.17
C ASP A 20 -34.09 8.30 15.36
N ILE A 21 -33.53 7.14 15.72
CA ILE A 21 -32.09 6.98 15.85
C ILE A 21 -31.56 6.83 14.43
N SER A 22 -31.15 7.95 13.82
CA SER A 22 -30.49 7.98 12.53
C SER A 22 -29.23 7.13 12.60
N ARG A 23 -29.27 5.98 11.92
CA ARG A 23 -28.17 5.02 11.91
C ARG A 23 -26.93 5.64 11.25
N LEU A 24 -25.78 5.50 11.88
CA LEU A 24 -24.53 6.10 11.43
C LEU A 24 -23.93 5.32 10.25
N PRO A 25 -23.20 5.97 9.32
CA PRO A 25 -22.38 5.25 8.36
C PRO A 25 -21.26 4.49 9.08
N THR A 26 -20.75 3.43 8.44
CA THR A 26 -19.67 2.61 8.99
C THR A 26 -18.45 2.64 8.07
N ILE A 27 -17.29 2.99 8.60
CA ILE A 27 -16.00 2.87 7.94
C ILE A 27 -15.34 1.57 8.43
N VAL A 28 -15.08 0.63 7.52
CA VAL A 28 -14.35 -0.62 7.82
C VAL A 28 -12.92 -0.46 7.32
N TYR A 29 -11.96 -0.43 8.24
CA TYR A 29 -10.54 -0.24 7.94
C TYR A 29 -9.80 -1.57 7.75
N ILE A 30 -9.15 -1.70 6.58
CA ILE A 30 -8.24 -2.78 6.23
C ILE A 30 -6.81 -2.22 6.28
N HIS A 31 -6.04 -2.64 7.29
CA HIS A 31 -4.61 -2.34 7.40
C HIS A 31 -3.80 -2.99 6.27
N GLY A 32 -2.60 -2.49 6.01
CA GLY A 32 -1.91 -2.78 4.76
C GLY A 32 -0.45 -2.37 4.69
N ASP A 33 0.27 -2.56 5.78
CA ASP A 33 1.72 -2.42 5.90
C ASP A 33 2.45 -3.38 4.93
N SER A 34 1.94 -4.61 4.86
CA SER A 34 2.34 -5.67 3.94
C SER A 34 1.24 -6.74 3.89
N TYR A 35 1.33 -7.68 2.95
CA TYR A 35 0.61 -8.95 3.08
C TYR A 35 1.23 -9.89 4.13
N GLU A 36 2.48 -9.68 4.54
CA GLU A 36 3.21 -10.58 5.46
C GLU A 36 3.11 -10.18 6.93
N TRP A 37 2.98 -8.88 7.22
CA TRP A 37 2.94 -8.32 8.59
C TRP A 37 2.01 -7.10 8.66
N GLY A 38 1.63 -6.72 9.88
CA GLY A 38 0.69 -5.63 10.16
C GLY A 38 -0.46 -6.06 11.09
N SER A 39 -1.30 -5.12 11.50
CA SER A 39 -2.54 -5.39 12.24
C SER A 39 -3.48 -4.18 12.21
N GLY A 40 -4.79 -4.38 12.33
CA GLY A 40 -5.76 -3.30 12.60
C GLY A 40 -5.78 -2.83 14.06
N ASN A 41 -5.03 -3.47 14.96
CA ASN A 41 -4.98 -3.13 16.39
C ASN A 41 -4.27 -1.79 16.73
N PRO A 42 -3.20 -1.33 16.03
CA PRO A 42 -2.49 -0.08 16.37
C PRO A 42 -3.24 1.21 15.99
N TYR A 43 -4.32 1.10 15.21
CA TYR A 43 -5.05 2.23 14.64
C TYR A 43 -6.30 2.55 15.49
N ASP A 44 -6.27 3.69 16.21
CA ASP A 44 -7.40 4.10 17.05
C ASP A 44 -8.40 4.99 16.29
N GLY A 45 -9.46 4.36 15.77
CA GLY A 45 -10.58 5.05 15.13
C GLY A 45 -11.45 5.88 16.07
N SER A 46 -11.19 5.94 17.38
CA SER A 46 -12.06 6.62 18.36
C SER A 46 -12.22 8.12 18.09
N VAL A 47 -11.17 8.81 17.62
CA VAL A 47 -11.25 10.25 17.30
C VAL A 47 -12.04 10.47 16.01
N LEU A 48 -11.75 9.71 14.94
CA LEU A 48 -12.51 9.75 13.68
C LEU A 48 -14.00 9.42 13.89
N ALA A 49 -14.32 8.42 14.72
CA ALA A 49 -15.69 8.06 15.08
C ALA A 49 -16.41 9.20 15.84
N GLY A 50 -15.74 9.81 16.82
CA GLY A 50 -16.29 10.88 17.64
C GLY A 50 -16.44 12.23 16.91
N PHE A 51 -15.48 12.57 16.04
CA PHE A 51 -15.47 13.81 15.24
C PHE A 51 -16.37 13.70 14.02
N GLY A 52 -16.26 12.60 13.28
CA GLY A 52 -16.98 12.40 12.01
C GLY A 52 -18.44 12.00 12.18
N GLU A 53 -18.89 11.64 13.38
CA GLU A 53 -20.19 10.99 13.64
C GLU A 53 -20.39 9.74 12.77
N VAL A 54 -19.40 8.86 12.82
CA VAL A 54 -19.36 7.57 12.08
C VAL A 54 -19.02 6.43 13.05
N ILE A 55 -19.29 5.19 12.66
CA ILE A 55 -18.70 4.02 13.33
C ILE A 55 -17.43 3.64 12.58
N VAL A 56 -16.34 3.37 13.31
CA VAL A 56 -15.10 2.84 12.74
C VAL A 56 -14.92 1.39 13.19
N VAL A 57 -14.57 0.51 12.25
CA VAL A 57 -14.32 -0.91 12.51
C VAL A 57 -12.94 -1.27 11.96
N THR A 58 -11.97 -1.60 12.82
CA THR A 58 -10.69 -2.15 12.34
C THR A 58 -10.75 -3.67 12.35
N LEU A 59 -10.17 -4.33 11.35
CA LEU A 59 -10.11 -5.80 11.28
C LEU A 59 -8.67 -6.33 11.27
N ASN A 60 -8.53 -7.61 11.59
CA ASN A 60 -7.31 -8.39 11.37
C ASN A 60 -7.70 -9.55 10.44
N TYR A 61 -6.85 -9.86 9.48
CA TYR A 61 -6.99 -11.00 8.56
C TYR A 61 -5.72 -11.85 8.61
N ARG A 62 -5.77 -13.11 8.14
CA ARG A 62 -4.55 -13.93 8.09
C ARG A 62 -3.55 -13.36 7.08
N LEU A 63 -2.28 -13.37 7.48
CA LEU A 63 -1.16 -12.79 6.74
C LEU A 63 -0.16 -13.86 6.25
N GLY A 64 0.66 -13.46 5.29
CA GLY A 64 1.72 -14.23 4.66
C GLY A 64 1.25 -15.61 4.21
N ILE A 65 2.05 -16.63 4.51
CA ILE A 65 1.77 -18.04 4.20
C ILE A 65 0.39 -18.47 4.73
N LEU A 66 -0.04 -18.02 5.91
CA LEU A 66 -1.32 -18.44 6.50
C LEU A 66 -2.54 -17.77 5.83
N GLY A 67 -2.36 -16.56 5.31
CA GLY A 67 -3.37 -15.84 4.53
C GLY A 67 -3.42 -16.24 3.07
N PHE A 68 -2.29 -16.65 2.50
CA PHE A 68 -2.10 -16.63 1.05
C PHE A 68 -1.34 -17.84 0.47
N LEU A 69 -1.24 -18.95 1.20
CA LEU A 69 -0.91 -20.26 0.59
C LEU A 69 -1.92 -20.56 -0.54
N PRO A 70 -1.47 -20.83 -1.77
CA PRO A 70 -2.29 -20.64 -2.96
C PRO A 70 -3.41 -21.65 -3.15
N ALA A 71 -4.28 -21.36 -4.12
CA ALA A 71 -5.24 -22.31 -4.64
C ALA A 71 -4.51 -23.53 -5.23
N MET A 72 -4.93 -24.73 -4.84
CA MET A 72 -4.44 -26.00 -5.34
C MET A 72 -5.63 -26.95 -5.45
N GLU A 73 -5.95 -27.37 -6.68
CA GLU A 73 -7.19 -28.09 -7.02
C GLU A 73 -7.49 -29.25 -6.06
N GLY A 74 -8.67 -29.23 -5.44
CA GLY A 74 -9.13 -30.23 -4.47
C GLY A 74 -8.53 -30.13 -3.06
N THR A 75 -7.55 -29.26 -2.78
CA THR A 75 -6.76 -29.30 -1.52
C THR A 75 -6.69 -27.98 -0.74
N SER A 76 -6.63 -26.86 -1.46
CA SER A 76 -6.44 -25.49 -0.95
C SER A 76 -7.19 -24.52 -1.84
N ARG A 77 -7.82 -23.48 -1.27
CA ARG A 77 -8.61 -22.50 -2.03
C ARG A 77 -7.88 -21.19 -2.35
N GLY A 78 -6.73 -20.93 -1.71
CA GLY A 78 -6.08 -19.62 -1.80
C GLY A 78 -6.84 -18.53 -1.05
N ASN A 79 -6.35 -17.29 -1.17
CA ASN A 79 -7.05 -16.06 -0.78
C ASN A 79 -7.70 -16.05 0.63
N TYR A 80 -7.12 -16.77 1.59
CA TYR A 80 -7.67 -16.90 2.93
C TYR A 80 -7.75 -15.55 3.67
N GLY A 81 -6.77 -14.66 3.46
CA GLY A 81 -6.81 -13.29 3.99
C GLY A 81 -7.98 -12.46 3.42
N LEU A 82 -8.25 -12.55 2.12
CA LEU A 82 -9.44 -11.92 1.52
C LEU A 82 -10.74 -12.55 2.03
N LEU A 83 -10.78 -13.87 2.22
CA LEU A 83 -11.94 -14.57 2.78
C LEU A 83 -12.21 -14.15 4.23
N ASP A 84 -11.19 -13.87 5.04
CA ASP A 84 -11.35 -13.31 6.38
C ASP A 84 -11.94 -11.89 6.33
N GLN A 85 -11.49 -11.05 5.39
CA GLN A 85 -12.04 -9.71 5.17
C GLN A 85 -13.51 -9.76 4.71
N ILE A 86 -13.85 -10.67 3.79
CA ILE A 86 -15.23 -10.92 3.33
C ILE A 86 -16.11 -11.40 4.49
N ALA A 87 -15.63 -12.33 5.32
CA ALA A 87 -16.36 -12.80 6.49
C ALA A 87 -16.57 -11.68 7.53
N ALA A 88 -15.60 -10.79 7.73
CA ALA A 88 -15.75 -9.61 8.57
C ALA A 88 -16.77 -8.62 7.98
N LEU A 89 -16.80 -8.40 6.67
CA LEU A 89 -17.79 -7.54 6.01
C LEU A 89 -19.22 -8.10 6.10
N HIS A 90 -19.40 -9.42 5.95
CA HIS A 90 -20.67 -10.09 6.26
C HIS A 90 -21.08 -9.86 7.71
N TRP A 91 -20.17 -10.07 8.67
CA TRP A 91 -20.46 -9.82 10.09
C TRP A 91 -20.88 -8.36 10.34
N VAL A 92 -20.21 -7.38 9.72
CA VAL A 92 -20.57 -5.97 9.84
C VAL A 92 -21.97 -5.72 9.26
N GLN A 93 -22.27 -6.21 8.05
CA GLN A 93 -23.61 -6.07 7.46
C GLN A 93 -24.71 -6.70 8.33
N GLU A 94 -24.46 -7.83 8.98
CA GLU A 94 -25.44 -8.52 9.82
C GLU A 94 -25.60 -7.88 11.22
N ASN A 95 -24.51 -7.34 11.80
CA ASN A 95 -24.47 -6.99 13.22
C ASN A 95 -24.35 -5.48 13.52
N ILE A 96 -23.86 -4.64 12.61
CA ILE A 96 -23.53 -3.23 12.93
C ILE A 96 -24.76 -2.39 13.33
N ALA A 97 -25.95 -2.81 12.91
CA ALA A 97 -27.22 -2.23 13.35
C ALA A 97 -27.45 -2.29 14.87
N GLN A 98 -26.82 -3.25 15.57
CA GLN A 98 -26.88 -3.37 17.05
C GLN A 98 -25.97 -2.32 17.73
N PHE A 99 -24.95 -1.83 17.02
CA PHE A 99 -24.03 -0.78 17.46
C PHE A 99 -24.44 0.62 16.97
N GLY A 100 -25.59 0.73 16.31
CA GLY A 100 -26.14 2.00 15.78
C GLY A 100 -25.79 2.31 14.33
N GLY A 101 -25.12 1.42 13.59
CA GLY A 101 -24.72 1.64 12.19
C GLY A 101 -25.81 1.26 11.17
N ASP A 102 -25.78 1.84 9.96
CA ASP A 102 -26.59 1.38 8.83
C ASP A 102 -25.81 0.35 8.02
N PRO A 103 -26.23 -0.93 7.97
CA PRO A 103 -25.58 -1.96 7.16
C PRO A 103 -25.72 -1.75 5.64
N ARG A 104 -26.43 -0.69 5.21
CA ARG A 104 -26.52 -0.23 3.82
C ARG A 104 -25.69 1.02 3.54
N ASN A 105 -24.89 1.47 4.52
CA ASN A 105 -24.01 2.64 4.40
C ASN A 105 -22.60 2.31 4.94
N ILE A 106 -22.01 1.26 4.38
CA ILE A 106 -20.68 0.74 4.69
C ILE A 106 -19.68 1.25 3.63
N THR A 107 -18.58 1.81 4.12
CA THR A 107 -17.43 2.28 3.34
C THR A 107 -16.21 1.48 3.74
N VAL A 108 -15.50 0.87 2.79
CA VAL A 108 -14.23 0.18 3.06
C VAL A 108 -13.08 1.16 2.87
N LEU A 109 -12.26 1.38 3.89
CA LEU A 109 -11.03 2.17 3.81
C LEU A 109 -9.84 1.23 3.84
N GLY A 110 -8.94 1.37 2.86
CA GLY A 110 -7.67 0.66 2.83
C GLY A 110 -6.50 1.61 2.61
N HIS A 111 -5.35 1.26 3.19
CA HIS A 111 -4.07 1.90 2.96
C HIS A 111 -3.06 0.87 2.39
N GLY A 112 -2.23 1.23 1.41
CA GLY A 112 -1.18 0.35 0.86
C GLY A 112 -1.69 -1.01 0.36
N TYR A 113 -1.21 -2.09 0.98
CA TYR A 113 -1.67 -3.47 0.72
C TYR A 113 -3.15 -3.69 1.09
N GLY A 114 -3.68 -2.90 2.02
CA GLY A 114 -5.08 -2.86 2.42
C GLY A 114 -5.95 -2.08 1.43
N ALA A 115 -5.41 -1.05 0.78
CA ALA A 115 -6.07 -0.38 -0.36
C ALA A 115 -6.17 -1.36 -1.55
N SER A 116 -5.09 -2.09 -1.83
CA SER A 116 -5.07 -3.14 -2.85
C SER A 116 -6.09 -4.25 -2.53
N CYS A 117 -6.21 -4.68 -1.26
CA CYS A 117 -7.30 -5.56 -0.83
C CYS A 117 -8.70 -4.94 -1.07
N ALA A 118 -8.93 -3.71 -0.62
CA ALA A 118 -10.22 -3.03 -0.75
C ALA A 118 -10.66 -2.87 -2.23
N HIS A 119 -9.72 -2.61 -3.13
CA HIS A 119 -9.94 -2.57 -4.58
C HIS A 119 -10.20 -3.96 -5.15
N LEU A 120 -9.42 -4.98 -4.77
CA LEU A 120 -9.65 -6.38 -5.16
C LEU A 120 -11.03 -6.90 -4.72
N LEU A 121 -11.52 -6.48 -3.55
CA LEU A 121 -12.88 -6.80 -3.08
C LEU A 121 -13.98 -6.23 -3.99
N MET A 122 -13.76 -5.10 -4.69
CA MET A 122 -14.71 -4.59 -5.69
C MET A 122 -14.92 -5.56 -6.86
N TYR A 123 -13.89 -6.33 -7.22
CA TYR A 123 -13.92 -7.32 -8.29
C TYR A 123 -14.31 -8.72 -7.82
N SER A 124 -14.59 -8.91 -6.52
CA SER A 124 -14.93 -10.21 -5.96
C SER A 124 -16.44 -10.48 -6.02
N PRO A 125 -16.91 -11.54 -6.71
CA PRO A 125 -18.31 -11.97 -6.65
C PRO A 125 -18.78 -12.35 -5.23
N LYS A 126 -17.84 -12.52 -4.27
CA LYS A 126 -18.12 -12.83 -2.87
C LYS A 126 -18.29 -11.61 -1.97
N ALA A 127 -17.94 -10.41 -2.44
CA ALA A 127 -18.07 -9.16 -1.70
C ALA A 127 -19.18 -8.22 -2.23
N GLN A 128 -19.85 -8.61 -3.32
CA GLN A 128 -20.92 -7.82 -3.95
C GLN A 128 -22.00 -7.43 -2.95
N GLY A 129 -22.28 -6.12 -2.85
CA GLY A 129 -23.31 -5.56 -1.98
C GLY A 129 -22.97 -5.49 -0.49
N LEU A 130 -21.81 -6.00 -0.05
CA LEU A 130 -21.38 -5.88 1.35
C LEU A 130 -20.99 -4.45 1.74
N PHE A 131 -20.56 -3.65 0.77
CA PHE A 131 -20.23 -2.24 0.94
C PHE A 131 -20.71 -1.41 -0.25
N GLN A 132 -20.82 -0.10 -0.06
CA GLN A 132 -21.34 0.84 -1.04
C GLN A 132 -20.27 1.82 -1.53
N ARG A 133 -19.18 1.98 -0.78
CA ARG A 133 -18.08 2.91 -1.10
C ARG A 133 -16.72 2.36 -0.74
N VAL A 134 -15.69 2.87 -1.39
CA VAL A 134 -14.30 2.53 -1.09
C VAL A 134 -13.43 3.79 -0.98
N ILE A 135 -12.46 3.77 -0.07
CA ILE A 135 -11.41 4.77 0.09
C ILE A 135 -10.06 4.03 -0.10
N LEU A 136 -9.31 4.40 -1.13
CA LEU A 136 -8.06 3.74 -1.54
C LEU A 136 -6.87 4.69 -1.35
N GLN A 137 -6.09 4.49 -0.29
CA GLN A 137 -4.94 5.33 0.04
C GLN A 137 -3.66 4.61 -0.35
N SER A 138 -2.87 5.19 -1.25
CA SER A 138 -1.51 4.73 -1.60
C SER A 138 -1.41 3.26 -2.06
N GLY A 139 -2.43 2.76 -2.76
CA GLY A 139 -2.45 1.40 -3.32
C GLY A 139 -3.65 1.11 -4.22
N SER A 140 -3.52 0.13 -5.10
CA SER A 140 -4.55 -0.28 -6.06
C SER A 140 -4.38 -1.74 -6.47
N ALA A 141 -5.44 -2.40 -6.92
CA ALA A 141 -5.40 -3.75 -7.48
C ALA A 141 -4.54 -3.87 -8.76
N PHE A 142 -4.09 -2.75 -9.35
CA PHE A 142 -3.20 -2.71 -10.51
C PHE A 142 -1.73 -2.43 -10.13
N SER A 143 -1.43 -2.19 -8.85
CA SER A 143 -0.03 -2.04 -8.40
C SER A 143 0.71 -3.37 -8.53
N PRO A 144 1.98 -3.42 -8.98
CA PRO A 144 2.61 -4.70 -9.33
C PRO A 144 2.78 -5.68 -8.17
N TRP A 145 2.87 -5.17 -6.95
CA TRP A 145 2.92 -5.94 -5.70
C TRP A 145 1.53 -6.35 -5.17
N ALA A 146 0.42 -5.90 -5.78
CA ALA A 146 -0.93 -6.16 -5.30
C ALA A 146 -1.39 -7.62 -5.47
N LEU A 147 -0.87 -8.32 -6.49
CA LEU A 147 -1.10 -9.74 -6.72
C LEU A 147 0.18 -10.56 -6.53
N ALA A 148 0.02 -11.82 -6.13
CA ALA A 148 1.10 -12.74 -5.90
C ALA A 148 1.51 -13.48 -7.18
N HIS A 149 2.80 -13.44 -7.51
CA HIS A 149 3.35 -14.09 -8.70
C HIS A 149 4.04 -15.42 -8.34
N GLU A 150 4.05 -16.36 -9.29
CA GLU A 150 4.78 -17.64 -9.19
C GLU A 150 4.47 -18.47 -7.91
N THR A 151 3.28 -18.28 -7.33
CA THR A 151 2.87 -18.78 -6.01
C THR A 151 3.08 -20.30 -5.80
N MET A 152 2.91 -21.10 -6.86
CA MET A 152 3.15 -22.54 -6.86
C MET A 152 4.64 -22.91 -6.75
N THR A 153 5.54 -22.08 -7.32
CA THR A 153 6.99 -22.23 -7.18
C THR A 153 7.40 -21.95 -5.72
N PHE A 154 6.97 -20.82 -5.17
CA PHE A 154 7.24 -20.47 -3.77
C PHE A 154 6.66 -21.48 -2.78
N SER A 155 5.45 -22.00 -3.03
CA SER A 155 4.82 -23.01 -2.16
C SER A 155 5.54 -24.36 -2.19
N ARG A 156 6.09 -24.76 -3.35
CA ARG A 156 6.96 -25.95 -3.45
C ARG A 156 8.34 -25.70 -2.83
N GLY A 157 8.86 -24.48 -2.92
CA GLY A 157 10.07 -24.06 -2.20
C GLY A 157 9.91 -24.16 -0.68
N LEU A 158 8.87 -23.53 -0.14
CA LEU A 158 8.43 -23.63 1.26
C LEU A 158 8.26 -25.10 1.70
N GLY A 159 7.60 -25.93 0.87
CA GLY A 159 7.48 -27.36 1.10
C GLY A 159 8.84 -28.06 1.26
N ARG A 160 9.81 -27.77 0.39
CA ARG A 160 11.17 -28.32 0.48
C ARG A 160 11.89 -27.86 1.76
N SER A 161 11.81 -26.57 2.11
CA SER A 161 12.43 -26.00 3.32
C SER A 161 11.84 -26.60 4.61
N LEU A 162 10.55 -26.92 4.60
CA LEU A 162 9.84 -27.58 5.72
C LEU A 162 9.87 -29.12 5.65
N GLY A 163 10.71 -29.71 4.79
CA GLY A 163 10.82 -31.16 4.62
C GLY A 163 9.57 -31.85 4.03
N CYS A 164 8.53 -31.10 3.68
CA CYS A 164 7.32 -31.55 3.01
C CYS A 164 7.56 -31.72 1.50
N ARG A 165 8.43 -32.66 1.14
CA ARG A 165 8.90 -32.90 -0.25
C ARG A 165 7.91 -33.66 -1.15
N ALA A 166 6.61 -33.61 -0.86
CA ALA A 166 5.59 -34.29 -1.65
C ALA A 166 5.45 -33.67 -3.06
N SER A 167 5.24 -34.52 -4.07
CA SER A 167 4.99 -34.12 -5.46
C SER A 167 3.52 -33.74 -5.69
N ASP A 168 2.60 -34.39 -5.00
CA ASP A 168 1.16 -34.13 -5.07
C ASP A 168 0.73 -33.03 -4.09
N HIS A 169 -0.26 -32.24 -4.51
CA HIS A 169 -0.75 -31.11 -3.70
C HIS A 169 -1.42 -31.56 -2.40
N ASN A 170 -2.04 -32.75 -2.36
CA ASN A 170 -2.75 -33.26 -1.18
C ASN A 170 -1.77 -33.53 -0.03
N SER A 171 -0.72 -34.31 -0.30
CA SER A 171 0.27 -34.68 0.71
C SER A 171 1.18 -33.50 1.08
N LEU A 172 1.45 -32.58 0.14
CA LEU A 172 2.13 -31.31 0.44
C LEU A 172 1.32 -30.49 1.46
N ILE A 173 0.05 -30.20 1.17
CA ILE A 173 -0.82 -29.40 2.05
C ILE A 173 -1.09 -30.14 3.37
N LYS A 174 -1.25 -31.47 3.36
CA LYS A 174 -1.40 -32.29 4.58
C LYS A 174 -0.15 -32.22 5.47
N CYS A 175 1.05 -32.27 4.89
CA CYS A 175 2.30 -32.13 5.62
C CYS A 175 2.47 -30.71 6.18
N LEU A 176 2.19 -29.66 5.39
CA LEU A 176 2.27 -28.27 5.83
C LEU A 176 1.30 -27.99 7.00
N ARG A 177 0.08 -28.53 6.98
CA ARG A 177 -0.91 -28.42 8.09
C ARG A 177 -0.46 -29.12 9.38
N LEU A 178 0.53 -30.01 9.32
CA LEU A 178 1.11 -30.70 10.49
C LEU A 178 2.41 -30.04 11.01
N ARG A 179 2.88 -28.95 10.39
CA ARG A 179 4.04 -28.20 10.87
C ARG A 179 3.63 -27.15 11.92
N PRO A 180 4.37 -27.00 13.02
CA PRO A 180 4.10 -25.95 14.00
C PRO A 180 4.41 -24.57 13.42
N LEU A 181 3.69 -23.53 13.89
CA LEU A 181 3.87 -22.15 13.43
C LEU A 181 5.31 -21.63 13.59
N SER A 182 6.03 -22.13 14.58
CA SER A 182 7.45 -21.81 14.80
C SER A 182 8.35 -22.24 13.65
N ASP A 183 7.99 -23.26 12.87
CA ASP A 183 8.76 -23.69 11.69
C ASP A 183 8.61 -22.70 10.55
N PHE A 184 7.39 -22.26 10.26
CA PHE A 184 7.11 -21.22 9.25
C PHE A 184 7.84 -19.92 9.58
N LYS A 185 7.89 -19.50 10.86
CA LYS A 185 8.64 -18.32 11.31
C LYS A 185 10.16 -18.40 11.10
N ARG A 186 10.72 -19.58 10.77
CA ARG A 186 12.16 -19.76 10.48
C ARG A 186 12.47 -19.91 8.98
N VAL A 187 11.46 -19.96 8.11
CA VAL A 187 11.67 -20.04 6.66
C VAL A 187 11.88 -18.63 6.11
N GLN A 188 13.08 -18.35 5.63
CA GLN A 188 13.33 -17.19 4.77
C GLN A 188 12.85 -17.52 3.34
N ILE A 189 12.04 -16.63 2.76
CA ILE A 189 11.53 -16.78 1.40
C ILE A 189 12.14 -15.64 0.58
N VAL A 190 12.93 -16.02 -0.43
CA VAL A 190 13.66 -15.07 -1.28
C VAL A 190 12.71 -14.60 -2.39
N VAL A 191 12.05 -13.47 -2.17
CA VAL A 191 11.07 -12.89 -3.10
C VAL A 191 11.77 -11.91 -4.05
N PRO A 192 11.47 -11.91 -5.35
CA PRO A 192 11.92 -10.87 -6.28
C PRO A 192 11.46 -9.49 -5.86
N GLU A 193 12.36 -8.51 -5.93
CA GLU A 193 12.08 -7.14 -5.48
C GLU A 193 10.87 -6.50 -6.16
N TYR A 194 10.17 -5.67 -5.39
CA TYR A 194 8.96 -4.93 -5.77
C TYR A 194 7.73 -5.80 -6.11
N LEU A 195 7.76 -7.10 -5.80
CA LEU A 195 6.68 -8.06 -6.06
C LEU A 195 6.31 -8.89 -4.83
N THR A 196 5.15 -9.55 -4.89
CA THR A 196 4.59 -10.40 -3.84
C THR A 196 4.71 -11.89 -4.20
N SER A 197 5.07 -12.74 -3.24
CA SER A 197 5.04 -14.21 -3.35
C SER A 197 3.85 -14.87 -2.64
N PHE A 198 3.44 -14.33 -1.49
CA PHE A 198 2.28 -14.77 -0.70
C PHE A 198 1.35 -13.58 -0.42
N GLY A 199 0.39 -13.38 -1.31
CA GLY A 199 -0.67 -12.37 -1.25
C GLY A 199 -1.89 -12.81 -2.06
N PRO A 200 -2.86 -11.92 -2.31
CA PRO A 200 -4.00 -12.16 -3.19
C PRO A 200 -3.58 -12.68 -4.57
N MET A 201 -4.40 -13.54 -5.16
CA MET A 201 -4.14 -14.14 -6.47
C MET A 201 -5.43 -14.40 -7.23
N VAL A 202 -5.34 -14.51 -8.56
CA VAL A 202 -6.43 -15.03 -9.38
C VAL A 202 -6.63 -16.52 -9.05
N ASP A 203 -7.78 -16.85 -8.45
CA ASP A 203 -8.14 -18.20 -7.99
C ASP A 203 -9.40 -18.76 -8.67
N GLY A 204 -10.07 -17.96 -9.52
CA GLY A 204 -11.31 -18.34 -10.19
C GLY A 204 -12.57 -18.27 -9.30
N VAL A 205 -12.46 -17.84 -8.04
CA VAL A 205 -13.55 -17.97 -7.04
C VAL A 205 -13.73 -16.74 -6.16
N VAL A 206 -12.65 -16.21 -5.57
CA VAL A 206 -12.62 -14.93 -4.85
C VAL A 206 -12.22 -13.83 -5.82
N ILE A 207 -11.15 -14.04 -6.60
CA ILE A 207 -10.71 -13.16 -7.69
C ILE A 207 -10.79 -13.99 -8.99
N PRO A 208 -11.84 -13.81 -9.81
CA PRO A 208 -12.17 -14.78 -10.85
C PRO A 208 -11.24 -14.74 -12.08
N GLU A 209 -10.62 -13.60 -12.35
CA GLU A 209 -9.69 -13.33 -13.46
C GLU A 209 -8.86 -12.08 -13.07
N ASP A 210 -7.85 -11.75 -13.86
CA ASP A 210 -7.03 -10.54 -13.74
C ASP A 210 -7.88 -9.24 -13.57
N PRO A 211 -7.58 -8.38 -12.57
CA PRO A 211 -8.35 -7.16 -12.29
C PRO A 211 -8.46 -6.17 -13.45
N GLU A 212 -7.42 -6.01 -14.29
CA GLU A 212 -7.46 -5.10 -15.44
C GLU A 212 -8.46 -5.63 -16.49
N LYS A 213 -8.40 -6.94 -16.77
CA LYS A 213 -9.38 -7.60 -17.64
C LYS A 213 -10.79 -7.52 -17.08
N LEU A 214 -11.00 -7.72 -15.78
CA LEU A 214 -12.31 -7.65 -15.13
C LEU A 214 -12.92 -6.24 -15.19
N ALA A 215 -12.10 -5.20 -15.15
CA ALA A 215 -12.53 -3.81 -15.25
C ALA A 215 -12.76 -3.34 -16.70
N LEU A 216 -12.04 -3.90 -17.68
CA LEU A 216 -12.26 -3.64 -19.11
C LEU A 216 -13.40 -4.49 -19.72
N TYR A 217 -13.57 -5.72 -19.24
CA TYR A 217 -14.48 -6.73 -19.76
C TYR A 217 -15.25 -7.41 -18.62
N PRO A 218 -16.07 -6.67 -17.84
CA PRO A 218 -16.80 -7.24 -16.71
C PRO A 218 -17.72 -8.38 -17.18
N PRO A 219 -17.70 -9.56 -16.53
CA PRO A 219 -18.58 -10.67 -16.85
C PRO A 219 -20.05 -10.31 -16.53
N PRO A 220 -21.05 -10.99 -17.11
CA PRO A 220 -22.47 -10.63 -16.99
C PRO A 220 -22.97 -10.48 -15.54
N GLU A 221 -22.39 -11.25 -14.61
CA GLU A 221 -22.66 -11.24 -13.17
C GLU A 221 -22.17 -9.95 -12.48
N MET A 222 -21.24 -9.22 -13.09
CA MET A 222 -20.73 -7.92 -12.61
C MET A 222 -21.28 -6.72 -13.39
N GLN A 223 -21.84 -6.93 -14.59
CA GLN A 223 -22.44 -5.83 -15.38
C GLN A 223 -23.66 -5.19 -14.71
N ASN A 224 -24.32 -5.88 -13.78
CA ASN A 224 -25.52 -5.41 -13.06
C ASN A 224 -25.27 -5.07 -11.59
N THR A 225 -24.02 -5.02 -11.11
CA THR A 225 -23.75 -4.66 -9.70
C THR A 225 -24.05 -3.18 -9.42
N PRO A 226 -24.48 -2.82 -8.19
CA PRO A 226 -24.58 -1.43 -7.78
C PRO A 226 -23.25 -0.70 -7.96
N LYS A 227 -23.31 0.56 -8.41
CA LYS A 227 -22.12 1.42 -8.48
C LYS A 227 -21.59 1.71 -7.09
N ILE A 228 -20.31 1.43 -6.88
CA ILE A 228 -19.54 1.79 -5.68
C ILE A 228 -19.01 3.22 -5.85
N ASP A 229 -19.17 4.10 -4.86
CA ASP A 229 -18.48 5.40 -4.90
C ASP A 229 -17.00 5.21 -4.51
N VAL A 230 -16.09 5.93 -5.16
CA VAL A 230 -14.63 5.81 -4.96
C VAL A 230 -14.04 7.14 -4.49
N MET A 231 -13.30 7.12 -3.39
CA MET A 231 -12.28 8.12 -3.07
C MET A 231 -10.93 7.43 -3.14
N MET A 232 -9.91 8.11 -3.66
CA MET A 232 -8.55 7.57 -3.68
C MET A 232 -7.49 8.66 -3.70
N GLY A 233 -6.26 8.30 -3.37
CA GLY A 233 -5.13 9.22 -3.45
C GLY A 233 -3.80 8.56 -3.16
N VAL A 234 -2.76 9.37 -3.26
CA VAL A 234 -1.36 9.01 -3.05
C VAL A 234 -0.67 10.09 -2.22
N THR A 235 0.43 9.75 -1.55
CA THR A 235 1.36 10.76 -1.01
C THR A 235 2.28 11.25 -2.12
N ARG A 236 3.10 12.28 -1.86
CA ARG A 236 4.05 12.77 -2.87
C ARG A 236 5.18 11.76 -3.12
N VAL A 237 5.54 10.93 -2.14
CA VAL A 237 6.69 10.03 -2.20
C VAL A 237 6.33 8.64 -1.68
N GLU A 238 5.91 7.74 -2.57
CA GLU A 238 5.45 6.41 -2.18
C GLU A 238 6.62 5.41 -2.02
N ALA A 239 7.68 5.55 -2.81
CA ALA A 239 8.75 4.57 -2.89
C ALA A 239 9.93 4.79 -1.90
N PHE A 240 9.78 5.67 -0.90
CA PHE A 240 10.89 6.06 -0.02
C PHE A 240 11.49 4.89 0.78
N SER A 241 10.66 3.91 1.15
CA SER A 241 11.03 2.74 1.96
C SER A 241 12.02 1.78 1.29
N PHE A 242 12.29 1.91 -0.02
CA PHE A 242 13.29 1.11 -0.74
C PHE A 242 14.72 1.69 -0.65
N PHE A 243 14.89 2.84 -0.01
CA PHE A 243 16.18 3.52 0.13
C PHE A 243 16.69 3.44 1.58
N ALA A 244 18.01 3.45 1.75
CA ALA A 244 18.65 3.39 3.06
C ALA A 244 18.86 4.80 3.63
N ALA A 245 18.99 4.91 4.96
CA ALA A 245 19.33 6.16 5.63
C ALA A 245 20.69 6.75 5.17
N ALA A 246 21.56 5.94 4.55
CA ALA A 246 22.77 6.41 3.87
C ALA A 246 22.44 7.22 2.60
N ASP A 247 21.45 6.79 1.80
CA ASP A 247 21.00 7.51 0.60
C ASP A 247 20.28 8.81 1.00
N GLU A 248 19.47 8.77 2.07
CA GLU A 248 18.84 9.95 2.67
C GLU A 248 19.87 10.96 3.23
N ARG A 249 21.05 10.50 3.66
CA ARG A 249 22.12 11.39 4.11
C ARG A 249 22.97 11.92 2.96
N TYR A 250 23.50 11.05 2.10
CA TYR A 250 24.54 11.39 1.11
C TYR A 250 24.04 11.52 -0.34
N GLY A 251 22.86 10.98 -0.65
CA GLY A 251 22.33 10.85 -2.02
C GLY A 251 22.64 9.47 -2.61
N LEU A 252 22.23 9.25 -3.86
CA LEU A 252 22.36 7.97 -4.57
C LEU A 252 23.39 8.07 -5.69
N GLU A 253 24.27 7.07 -5.78
CA GLU A 253 25.23 6.94 -6.88
C GLU A 253 24.54 6.48 -8.18
N ALA A 254 25.01 6.95 -9.34
CA ALA A 254 24.47 6.57 -10.64
C ALA A 254 24.50 5.05 -10.89
N VAL A 255 25.57 4.37 -10.45
CA VAL A 255 25.69 2.91 -10.53
C VAL A 255 24.58 2.23 -9.72
N ARG A 256 24.23 2.74 -8.53
CA ARG A 256 23.16 2.16 -7.71
C ARG A 256 21.77 2.47 -8.25
N ARG A 257 21.53 3.69 -8.78
CA ARG A 257 20.33 4.00 -9.59
C ARG A 257 20.13 2.92 -10.66
N ASP A 258 21.17 2.63 -11.43
CA ASP A 258 21.06 1.68 -12.54
C ASP A 258 20.77 0.27 -12.07
N ARG A 259 21.39 -0.19 -10.98
CA ARG A 259 21.03 -1.48 -10.35
C ARG A 259 19.58 -1.52 -9.90
N MET A 260 19.06 -0.48 -9.23
CA MET A 260 17.67 -0.43 -8.76
C MET A 260 16.68 -0.42 -9.94
N LEU A 261 16.92 0.44 -10.94
CA LEU A 261 16.05 0.54 -12.13
C LEU A 261 16.13 -0.70 -13.03
N ARG A 262 17.31 -1.33 -13.18
CA ARG A 262 17.43 -2.66 -13.84
C ARG A 262 16.63 -3.73 -13.12
N THR A 263 16.64 -3.73 -11.79
CA THR A 263 15.89 -4.69 -10.96
C THR A 263 14.38 -4.49 -11.11
N LEU A 264 13.92 -3.24 -11.03
CA LEU A 264 12.54 -2.84 -11.29
C LEU A 264 12.09 -3.33 -12.68
N VAL A 265 12.86 -3.01 -13.72
CA VAL A 265 12.52 -3.38 -15.10
C VAL A 265 12.52 -4.89 -15.31
N ARG A 266 13.53 -5.59 -14.77
CA ARG A 266 13.65 -7.06 -14.85
C ARG A 266 12.51 -7.80 -14.16
N ASN A 267 11.96 -7.25 -13.08
CA ASN A 267 10.91 -7.92 -12.33
C ASN A 267 9.50 -7.61 -12.88
N LEU A 268 9.26 -6.35 -13.29
CA LEU A 268 7.94 -5.89 -13.74
C LEU A 268 7.61 -6.19 -15.20
N PHE A 269 8.60 -6.21 -16.10
CA PHE A 269 8.39 -6.32 -17.55
C PHE A 269 8.90 -7.67 -18.12
N THR A 270 8.79 -7.84 -19.44
CA THR A 270 9.06 -9.12 -20.14
C THR A 270 9.61 -8.92 -21.57
N PHE A 271 9.25 -7.81 -22.22
CA PHE A 271 9.65 -7.46 -23.58
C PHE A 271 10.39 -6.12 -23.58
N HIS A 272 11.44 -6.02 -24.40
CA HIS A 272 12.22 -4.78 -24.62
C HIS A 272 12.73 -4.16 -23.32
N LEU A 273 13.32 -4.98 -22.44
CA LEU A 273 13.78 -4.53 -21.13
C LEU A 273 14.87 -3.46 -21.22
N GLN A 274 15.82 -3.58 -22.15
CA GLN A 274 16.89 -2.60 -22.32
C GLN A 274 16.37 -1.24 -22.80
N GLU A 275 15.47 -1.23 -23.77
CA GLU A 275 14.84 0.00 -24.26
C GLU A 275 13.96 0.66 -23.19
N ILE A 276 13.22 -0.14 -22.41
CA ILE A 276 12.43 0.34 -21.27
C ILE A 276 13.35 0.96 -20.20
N PHE A 277 14.42 0.27 -19.80
CA PHE A 277 15.40 0.76 -18.82
C PHE A 277 16.01 2.09 -19.24
N LEU A 278 16.56 2.16 -20.47
CA LEU A 278 17.18 3.39 -20.99
C LEU A 278 16.17 4.54 -21.09
N THR A 279 14.91 4.27 -21.45
CA THR A 279 13.87 5.32 -21.50
C THR A 279 13.49 5.83 -20.11
N ILE A 280 13.46 4.97 -19.08
CA ILE A 280 13.23 5.39 -17.68
C ILE A 280 14.40 6.27 -17.19
N VAL A 281 15.65 5.84 -17.43
CA VAL A 281 16.84 6.65 -17.06
C VAL A 281 16.81 8.01 -17.75
N ASN A 282 16.39 8.08 -19.01
CA ASN A 282 16.24 9.33 -19.75
C ASN A 282 15.13 10.24 -19.18
N GLU A 283 13.93 9.72 -18.91
CA GLU A 283 12.77 10.50 -18.43
C GLU A 283 12.97 11.08 -17.01
N TYR A 284 13.77 10.40 -16.17
CA TYR A 284 13.97 10.77 -14.75
C TYR A 284 15.34 11.40 -14.44
N THR A 285 16.16 11.70 -15.46
CA THR A 285 17.40 12.48 -15.29
C THR A 285 17.15 13.98 -15.53
N ASP A 286 17.66 14.85 -14.65
CA ASP A 286 17.56 16.31 -14.79
C ASP A 286 18.59 16.85 -15.80
N TRP A 287 18.31 16.67 -17.09
CA TRP A 287 19.16 17.14 -18.19
C TRP A 287 19.35 18.67 -18.26
N THR A 288 18.72 19.46 -17.38
CA THR A 288 19.05 20.89 -17.25
C THR A 288 20.40 21.11 -16.55
N ARG A 289 20.98 20.06 -15.96
CA ARG A 289 22.27 20.09 -15.27
C ARG A 289 23.30 19.22 -16.00
N PRO A 290 24.51 19.74 -16.29
CA PRO A 290 25.56 18.95 -16.93
C PRO A 290 26.17 17.91 -15.97
N VAL A 291 26.14 18.16 -14.65
CA VAL A 291 26.65 17.24 -13.63
C VAL A 291 25.50 16.81 -12.72
N GLN A 292 25.28 15.51 -12.63
CA GLN A 292 24.22 14.93 -11.79
C GLN A 292 24.71 14.72 -10.36
N HIS A 293 24.26 15.59 -9.45
CA HIS A 293 24.56 15.46 -8.02
C HIS A 293 23.80 14.25 -7.42
N PRO A 294 24.39 13.45 -6.51
CA PRO A 294 23.76 12.25 -5.94
C PRO A 294 22.36 12.45 -5.34
N VAL A 295 22.07 13.66 -4.81
CA VAL A 295 20.72 14.00 -4.32
C VAL A 295 19.70 14.07 -5.47
N ASN A 296 20.05 14.67 -6.61
CA ASN A 296 19.17 14.71 -7.78
C ASN A 296 18.93 13.31 -8.36
N ILE A 297 19.98 12.47 -8.36
CA ILE A 297 19.91 11.07 -8.79
C ILE A 297 18.94 10.30 -7.89
N LEU A 298 19.02 10.50 -6.57
CA LEU A 298 18.06 9.92 -5.63
C LEU A 298 16.64 10.41 -5.92
N ASP A 299 16.41 11.73 -5.97
CA ASP A 299 15.08 12.31 -6.16
C ASP A 299 14.41 11.81 -7.46
N GLY A 300 15.19 11.71 -8.55
CA GLY A 300 14.73 11.13 -9.81
C GLY A 300 14.42 9.63 -9.72
N THR A 301 15.22 8.85 -8.98
CA THR A 301 14.99 7.40 -8.79
C THR A 301 13.77 7.15 -7.90
N ILE A 302 13.62 7.93 -6.82
CA ILE A 302 12.44 7.96 -5.95
C ILE A 302 11.18 8.26 -6.75
N ASP A 303 11.22 9.29 -7.61
CA ASP A 303 10.11 9.65 -8.48
C ASP A 303 9.77 8.53 -9.47
N ALA A 304 10.77 7.92 -10.11
CA ALA A 304 10.58 6.83 -11.06
C ALA A 304 9.88 5.61 -10.41
N MET A 305 10.33 5.21 -9.22
CA MET A 305 9.76 4.08 -8.47
C MET A 305 8.38 4.42 -7.90
N THR A 306 8.17 5.65 -7.43
CA THR A 306 6.87 6.15 -6.94
C THR A 306 5.82 6.13 -8.05
N ASP A 307 6.17 6.65 -9.23
CA ASP A 307 5.28 6.68 -10.38
C ASP A 307 5.01 5.26 -10.92
N ALA A 308 6.02 4.38 -10.98
CA ALA A 308 5.86 3.00 -11.47
C ALA A 308 5.03 2.09 -10.54
N LEU A 309 5.27 2.13 -9.24
CA LEU A 309 4.72 1.15 -8.29
C LEU A 309 3.35 1.55 -7.72
N VAL A 310 3.04 2.85 -7.66
CA VAL A 310 1.83 3.35 -6.97
C VAL A 310 1.07 4.39 -7.78
N VAL A 311 1.68 5.47 -8.28
CA VAL A 311 0.92 6.59 -8.87
C VAL A 311 0.31 6.22 -10.23
N ALA A 312 1.07 5.63 -11.15
CA ALA A 312 0.52 5.22 -12.45
C ALA A 312 -0.56 4.12 -12.32
N PRO A 313 -0.39 3.05 -11.51
CA PRO A 313 -1.48 2.13 -11.19
C PRO A 313 -2.74 2.79 -10.61
N SER A 314 -2.57 3.72 -9.66
CA SER A 314 -3.68 4.44 -9.03
C SER A 314 -4.40 5.37 -10.01
N VAL A 315 -3.67 6.10 -10.86
CA VAL A 315 -4.28 6.97 -11.89
C VAL A 315 -4.88 6.17 -13.04
N SER A 316 -4.33 4.99 -13.39
CA SER A 316 -4.98 4.05 -14.30
C SER A 316 -6.34 3.59 -13.75
N SER A 317 -6.38 3.24 -12.46
CA SER A 317 -7.60 2.88 -11.74
C SER A 317 -8.63 4.02 -11.74
N ALA A 318 -8.22 5.26 -11.39
CA ALA A 318 -9.08 6.44 -11.42
C ALA A 318 -9.66 6.72 -12.82
N ASN A 319 -8.83 6.60 -13.87
CA ASN A 319 -9.28 6.72 -15.26
C ASN A 319 -10.30 5.65 -15.66
N LEU A 320 -10.22 4.44 -15.09
CA LEU A 320 -11.13 3.34 -15.39
C LEU A 320 -12.44 3.44 -14.60
N PHE A 321 -12.39 3.81 -13.31
CA PHE A 321 -13.58 4.15 -12.52
C PHE A 321 -14.40 5.30 -13.15
N SER A 322 -13.72 6.33 -13.67
CA SER A 322 -14.35 7.42 -14.42
C SER A 322 -15.07 6.93 -15.68
N LYS A 323 -14.44 6.06 -16.49
CA LYS A 323 -15.05 5.47 -17.70
C LYS A 323 -16.24 4.56 -17.38
N MET A 324 -16.16 3.80 -16.29
CA MET A 324 -17.26 3.00 -15.75
C MET A 324 -18.33 3.87 -15.03
N ASN A 325 -18.14 5.20 -14.99
CA ASN A 325 -19.09 6.17 -14.44
C ASN A 325 -19.39 5.92 -12.95
N HIS A 326 -18.36 5.59 -12.16
CA HIS A 326 -18.39 5.68 -10.70
C HIS A 326 -18.10 7.13 -10.28
N ARG A 327 -18.76 7.62 -9.22
CA ARG A 327 -18.34 8.88 -8.58
C ARG A 327 -16.94 8.65 -8.01
N THR A 328 -15.96 9.36 -8.54
CA THR A 328 -14.54 9.16 -8.25
C THR A 328 -13.97 10.47 -7.72
N PHE A 329 -13.22 10.46 -6.62
CA PHE A 329 -12.55 11.65 -6.07
C PHE A 329 -11.07 11.34 -5.84
N LEU A 330 -10.18 12.13 -6.45
CA LEU A 330 -8.73 11.95 -6.35
C LEU A 330 -8.10 13.01 -5.43
N TYR A 331 -7.19 12.61 -4.55
CA TYR A 331 -6.29 13.52 -3.83
C TYR A 331 -4.80 13.18 -4.05
N VAL A 332 -3.94 14.16 -3.75
CA VAL A 332 -2.51 13.93 -3.53
C VAL A 332 -2.14 14.59 -2.20
N PHE A 333 -1.70 13.80 -1.23
CA PHE A 333 -1.17 14.31 0.02
C PHE A 333 0.24 14.85 -0.21
N ASN A 334 0.43 16.12 0.13
CA ASN A 334 1.66 16.87 -0.11
C ASN A 334 1.89 17.80 1.10
N TYR A 335 1.82 17.20 2.29
CA TYR A 335 2.35 17.78 3.51
C TYR A 335 3.44 16.86 4.06
N PRO A 336 4.69 17.35 4.18
CA PRO A 336 5.79 16.56 4.70
C PRO A 336 5.71 16.46 6.23
N SER A 337 5.96 15.28 6.79
CA SER A 337 6.05 15.11 8.24
C SER A 337 7.45 15.47 8.76
N ASP A 338 7.53 15.98 9.98
CA ASP A 338 8.81 16.32 10.65
C ASP A 338 9.44 15.07 11.32
N MET A 339 9.31 13.91 10.66
CA MET A 339 9.64 12.58 11.20
C MET A 339 10.98 12.01 10.69
N SER A 340 11.63 12.67 9.73
CA SER A 340 12.97 12.30 9.26
C SER A 340 14.04 12.72 10.29
N GLU A 341 15.03 11.86 10.55
CA GLU A 341 16.24 12.21 11.30
C GLU A 341 17.10 13.29 10.59
N PHE A 342 16.80 13.59 9.32
CA PHE A 342 17.54 14.51 8.46
C PHE A 342 16.62 15.65 7.97
N PRO A 343 16.30 16.66 8.82
CA PRO A 343 15.35 17.74 8.53
C PRO A 343 15.74 18.71 7.38
N GLN A 344 16.76 18.35 6.59
CA GLN A 344 17.06 18.98 5.30
C GLN A 344 16.31 18.33 4.13
N ARG A 345 15.82 17.08 4.27
CA ARG A 345 15.04 16.35 3.24
C ARG A 345 13.60 16.15 3.68
N VAL A 346 12.93 17.28 3.84
CA VAL A 346 11.51 17.43 4.19
C VAL A 346 10.63 16.81 3.08
N THR A 347 10.36 15.51 3.21
CA THR A 347 9.60 14.68 2.25
C THR A 347 8.24 14.28 2.81
N CYS A 348 7.34 13.84 1.93
CA CYS A 348 5.96 13.43 2.27
C CYS A 348 5.78 11.99 1.81
N VAL A 349 6.02 11.05 2.73
CA VAL A 349 6.27 9.63 2.45
C VAL A 349 5.02 8.76 2.53
N HIS A 350 5.10 7.50 2.09
CA HIS A 350 4.02 6.51 2.22
C HIS A 350 3.48 6.45 3.66
N GLY A 351 2.18 6.67 3.83
CA GLY A 351 1.50 6.67 5.13
C GLY A 351 1.55 7.98 5.93
N ASP A 352 2.18 9.05 5.45
CA ASP A 352 2.17 10.37 6.12
C ASP A 352 0.75 10.97 6.24
N ASP A 353 -0.23 10.52 5.44
CA ASP A 353 -1.63 10.95 5.53
C ASP A 353 -2.42 10.24 6.65
N MET A 354 -1.93 9.10 7.15
CA MET A 354 -2.59 8.23 8.13
C MET A 354 -2.82 8.86 9.52
N PRO A 355 -1.88 9.63 10.12
CA PRO A 355 -2.13 10.29 11.40
C PRO A 355 -3.27 11.32 11.31
N TYR A 356 -3.42 11.96 10.16
CA TYR A 356 -4.41 13.03 9.93
C TYR A 356 -5.83 12.49 9.75
N ILE A 357 -6.01 11.31 9.14
CA ILE A 357 -7.34 10.67 9.03
C ILE A 357 -7.80 10.03 10.34
N PHE A 358 -6.87 9.54 11.17
CA PHE A 358 -7.21 8.93 12.46
C PHE A 358 -7.39 9.96 13.58
N GLY A 359 -6.95 11.21 13.38
CA GLY A 359 -7.13 12.29 14.34
C GLY A 359 -6.02 12.40 15.38
N ALA A 360 -4.83 11.86 15.11
CA ALA A 360 -3.69 11.92 16.03
C ALA A 360 -3.34 13.36 16.49
N PRO A 361 -3.36 14.40 15.62
CA PRO A 361 -3.12 15.78 16.05
C PRO A 361 -4.09 16.36 17.08
N LEU A 362 -5.27 15.76 17.27
CA LEU A 362 -6.30 16.26 18.19
C LEU A 362 -6.19 15.67 19.61
N VAL A 363 -5.28 14.71 19.82
CA VAL A 363 -5.09 14.03 21.11
C VAL A 363 -3.61 13.96 21.48
N GLN A 364 -3.29 13.36 22.63
CA GLN A 364 -1.93 13.09 23.07
C GLN A 364 -1.77 11.58 23.30
N ASN A 365 -0.66 11.01 22.85
CA ASN A 365 -0.27 9.60 22.92
C ASN A 365 -1.15 8.66 22.07
N MET A 366 -1.38 8.99 20.78
CA MET A 366 -2.09 8.07 19.86
C MET A 366 -1.17 6.96 19.34
N ALA A 367 -0.98 5.93 20.17
CA ALA A 367 -0.37 4.64 19.85
C ALA A 367 1.03 4.69 19.22
N HIS A 368 1.11 4.79 17.89
CA HIS A 368 2.34 4.72 17.09
C HIS A 368 2.61 5.97 16.25
N PHE A 369 1.76 6.99 16.37
CA PHE A 369 1.95 8.30 15.74
C PHE A 369 2.71 9.26 16.66
N SER A 370 3.20 10.38 16.09
CA SER A 370 3.89 11.43 16.85
C SER A 370 2.96 12.12 17.86
N ASP A 371 3.55 12.75 18.89
CA ASP A 371 2.85 13.58 19.86
C ASP A 371 2.92 15.09 19.57
N ASN A 372 3.83 15.51 18.70
CA ASN A 372 4.21 16.92 18.52
C ASN A 372 3.63 17.52 17.22
N TYR A 373 2.35 17.91 17.24
CA TYR A 373 1.70 18.55 16.10
C TYR A 373 1.45 20.06 16.31
N THR A 374 1.60 20.85 15.25
CA THR A 374 1.28 22.27 15.24
C THR A 374 -0.22 22.53 15.05
N LYS A 375 -0.67 23.74 15.42
CA LYS A 375 -2.06 24.18 15.18
C LYS A 375 -2.49 24.18 13.70
N SER A 376 -1.54 24.16 12.75
CA SER A 376 -1.87 24.08 11.32
C SER A 376 -2.18 22.64 10.88
N GLU A 377 -1.57 21.66 11.55
CA GLU A 377 -1.75 20.23 11.32
C GLU A 377 -3.02 19.69 11.98
N ILE A 378 -3.38 20.23 13.15
CA ILE A 378 -4.71 20.04 13.74
C ILE A 378 -5.80 20.41 12.73
N ALA A 379 -5.71 21.62 12.16
CA ALA A 379 -6.66 22.09 11.16
C ALA A 379 -6.63 21.30 9.83
N LEU A 380 -5.53 20.61 9.52
CA LEU A 380 -5.44 19.69 8.38
C LEU A 380 -6.14 18.36 8.68
N SER A 381 -5.95 17.81 9.89
CA SER A 381 -6.63 16.60 10.35
C SER A 381 -8.14 16.79 10.47
N GLU A 382 -8.60 17.90 11.07
CA GLU A 382 -10.03 18.26 11.12
C GLU A 382 -10.66 18.27 9.71
N ALA A 383 -9.96 18.82 8.71
CA ALA A 383 -10.43 18.87 7.34
C ALA A 383 -10.44 17.51 6.65
N MET A 384 -9.40 16.69 6.84
CA MET A 384 -9.33 15.34 6.27
C MET A 384 -10.41 14.43 6.87
N MET A 385 -10.58 14.42 8.21
CA MET A 385 -11.68 13.70 8.85
C MET A 385 -13.06 14.21 8.40
N THR A 386 -13.21 15.50 8.12
CA THR A 386 -14.43 16.06 7.51
C THR A 386 -14.69 15.43 6.14
N PHE A 387 -13.75 15.53 5.19
CA PHE A 387 -13.92 14.98 3.85
C PHE A 387 -14.14 13.45 3.85
N TRP A 388 -13.37 12.69 4.65
CA TRP A 388 -13.48 11.23 4.78
C TRP A 388 -14.84 10.83 5.38
N SER A 389 -15.29 11.50 6.45
CA SER A 389 -16.60 11.19 7.07
C SER A 389 -17.78 11.62 6.20
N ASN A 390 -17.68 12.73 5.47
CA ASN A 390 -18.69 13.18 4.50
C ASN A 390 -18.84 12.19 3.34
N PHE A 391 -17.71 11.72 2.79
CA PHE A 391 -17.70 10.67 1.79
C PHE A 391 -18.27 9.36 2.35
N ALA A 392 -17.93 8.97 3.59
CA ALA A 392 -18.52 7.81 4.24
C ALA A 392 -20.04 7.94 4.49
N LYS A 393 -20.55 9.16 4.75
CA LYS A 393 -21.99 9.45 4.89
C LYS A 393 -22.74 9.34 3.56
N SER A 394 -22.17 9.88 2.47
CA SER A 394 -22.93 10.27 1.26
C SER A 394 -22.32 9.89 -0.09
N GLY A 395 -21.01 9.61 -0.12
CA GLY A 395 -20.22 9.44 -1.35
C GLY A 395 -19.85 10.73 -2.05
N ASP A 396 -19.95 11.85 -1.34
CA ASP A 396 -19.45 13.16 -1.74
C ASP A 396 -18.69 13.78 -0.55
N PRO A 397 -17.41 14.14 -0.67
CA PRO A 397 -16.65 14.73 0.42
C PRO A 397 -17.14 16.14 0.80
N ASN A 398 -17.85 16.83 -0.09
CA ASN A 398 -18.15 18.26 0.01
C ASN A 398 -19.36 18.61 0.89
N ILE A 399 -20.09 17.62 1.42
CA ILE A 399 -21.32 17.88 2.20
C ILE A 399 -20.99 18.54 3.54
N VAL A 400 -21.14 19.85 3.61
CA VAL A 400 -21.21 20.57 4.88
C VAL A 400 -22.46 20.11 5.62
N THR A 401 -22.30 19.55 6.82
CA THR A 401 -23.42 19.29 7.73
C THR A 401 -23.97 20.62 8.24
N ASP A 402 -25.29 20.84 8.14
CA ASP A 402 -25.99 22.07 8.59
C ASP A 402 -25.93 22.26 10.12
N VAL A 403 -24.76 22.65 10.61
CA VAL A 403 -24.51 23.20 11.93
C VAL A 403 -24.20 24.68 11.74
N ASP A 404 -24.90 25.55 12.47
CA ASP A 404 -24.65 27.01 12.48
C ASP A 404 -23.30 27.35 13.14
N ILE A 405 -22.19 26.99 12.46
CA ILE A 405 -20.83 27.37 12.84
C ILE A 405 -20.67 28.87 12.56
N PRO A 406 -20.42 29.72 13.58
CA PRO A 406 -20.26 31.14 13.36
C PRO A 406 -19.10 31.43 12.40
N ASP A 407 -19.21 32.44 11.54
CA ASP A 407 -18.21 32.77 10.48
C ASP A 407 -16.76 32.94 10.97
N LYS A 408 -16.54 33.09 12.28
CA LYS A 408 -15.23 33.20 12.93
C LYS A 408 -14.58 31.85 13.29
N LEU A 409 -15.34 30.75 13.29
CA LEU A 409 -14.82 29.38 13.46
C LEU A 409 -14.65 28.66 12.12
N LYS A 410 -15.28 29.15 11.03
CA LYS A 410 -15.28 28.49 9.73
C LYS A 410 -13.87 28.18 9.25
N SER A 411 -13.58 26.89 9.12
CA SER A 411 -12.24 26.40 8.82
C SER A 411 -11.83 26.80 7.39
N ARG A 412 -10.51 26.95 7.16
CA ARG A 412 -9.98 27.36 5.84
C ARG A 412 -10.34 26.39 4.70
N TYR A 413 -10.79 25.19 5.05
CA TYR A 413 -11.10 24.07 4.17
C TYR A 413 -12.58 24.04 3.76
N GLU A 414 -13.51 24.65 4.51
CA GLU A 414 -14.96 24.70 4.21
C GLU A 414 -15.30 25.43 2.90
N LYS A 415 -14.36 26.19 2.33
CA LYS A 415 -14.55 26.99 1.11
C LYS A 415 -13.97 26.32 -0.13
N ILE A 416 -13.66 25.03 -0.05
CA ILE A 416 -12.99 24.29 -1.12
C ILE A 416 -13.88 23.17 -1.60
N ASP A 417 -14.43 23.38 -2.80
CA ASP A 417 -15.03 22.34 -3.62
C ASP A 417 -13.92 21.36 -4.06
N TRP A 418 -14.02 20.11 -3.65
CA TRP A 418 -13.24 18.98 -4.14
C TRP A 418 -14.02 18.38 -5.34
N PRO A 419 -13.63 18.69 -6.59
CA PRO A 419 -14.36 18.23 -7.75
C PRO A 419 -14.25 16.72 -7.91
N MET A 420 -15.31 16.13 -8.47
CA MET A 420 -15.26 14.75 -8.97
C MET A 420 -14.17 14.63 -10.05
N TYR A 421 -13.37 13.58 -9.96
CA TYR A 421 -12.35 13.21 -10.95
C TYR A 421 -13.02 12.69 -12.24
N ASP A 422 -12.53 13.17 -13.37
CA ASP A 422 -12.84 12.63 -14.68
C ASP A 422 -11.57 12.46 -15.53
N SER A 423 -11.57 11.51 -16.47
CA SER A 423 -10.37 11.19 -17.26
C SER A 423 -9.89 12.29 -18.23
N VAL A 424 -10.68 13.37 -18.43
CA VAL A 424 -10.41 14.45 -19.39
C VAL A 424 -9.83 15.68 -18.69
N ASN A 425 -10.37 16.08 -17.53
CA ASN A 425 -9.84 17.21 -16.75
C ASN A 425 -8.88 16.76 -15.64
N GLN A 426 -8.92 15.49 -15.23
CA GLN A 426 -8.03 14.85 -14.25
C GLN A 426 -7.82 15.65 -12.96
N LYS A 427 -8.89 16.30 -12.47
CA LYS A 427 -8.87 17.18 -11.31
C LYS A 427 -8.68 16.40 -10.01
N TYR A 428 -7.86 16.94 -9.12
CA TYR A 428 -7.55 16.35 -7.82
C TYR A 428 -7.39 17.41 -6.74
N LEU A 429 -7.61 17.03 -5.47
CA LEU A 429 -7.32 17.88 -4.32
C LEU A 429 -5.89 17.65 -3.85
N SER A 430 -5.02 18.66 -3.95
CA SER A 430 -3.70 18.63 -3.32
C SER A 430 -3.86 19.03 -1.85
N LEU A 431 -3.74 18.03 -0.95
CA LEU A 431 -3.88 18.20 0.49
C LEU A 431 -2.54 18.68 1.09
N SER A 432 -2.60 19.80 1.82
CA SER A 432 -1.48 20.40 2.56
C SER A 432 -2.03 21.47 3.52
N LEU A 433 -1.18 22.19 4.28
CA LEU A 433 -1.61 23.32 5.13
C LEU A 433 -2.35 24.45 4.37
N LYS A 434 -2.21 24.47 3.04
CA LYS A 434 -2.90 25.34 2.08
C LYS A 434 -3.45 24.46 0.94
N PRO A 435 -4.55 23.71 1.18
CA PRO A 435 -5.16 22.83 0.19
C PRO A 435 -5.49 23.57 -1.11
N LYS A 436 -5.36 22.89 -2.26
CA LYS A 436 -5.71 23.45 -3.58
C LYS A 436 -6.21 22.37 -4.52
N VAL A 437 -7.28 22.67 -5.25
CA VAL A 437 -7.61 21.92 -6.48
C VAL A 437 -6.50 22.15 -7.51
N ARG A 438 -6.11 21.07 -8.18
CA ARG A 438 -5.18 21.02 -9.31
C ARG A 438 -5.70 20.02 -10.33
N ASP A 439 -5.03 19.93 -11.47
CA ASP A 439 -5.33 19.01 -12.56
C ASP A 439 -4.06 18.29 -13.04
N HIS A 440 -4.23 17.15 -13.73
CA HIS A 440 -3.18 16.39 -14.41
C HIS A 440 -1.91 16.14 -13.56
N TYR A 441 -2.07 15.51 -12.39
CA TYR A 441 -0.93 15.15 -11.54
C TYR A 441 0.12 14.34 -12.32
N HIS A 442 1.39 14.77 -12.28
CA HIS A 442 2.51 14.16 -13.02
C HIS A 442 2.25 13.92 -14.54
N ALA A 443 1.41 14.74 -15.19
CA ALA A 443 0.91 14.59 -16.57
C ALA A 443 1.89 13.95 -17.59
N HIS A 444 3.11 14.48 -17.68
CA HIS A 444 4.13 14.04 -18.63
C HIS A 444 4.60 12.61 -18.34
N ARG A 445 5.02 12.36 -17.09
CA ARG A 445 5.51 11.07 -16.58
C ARG A 445 4.42 10.00 -16.56
N LEU A 446 3.17 10.37 -16.25
CA LEU A 446 2.05 9.44 -16.34
C LEU A 446 1.65 9.14 -17.79
N SER A 447 1.80 10.08 -18.72
CA SER A 447 1.68 9.78 -20.16
C SER A 447 2.78 8.80 -20.61
N PHE A 448 4.01 8.96 -20.10
CA PHE A 448 5.09 7.99 -20.30
C PHE A 448 4.72 6.58 -19.78
N TRP A 449 4.36 6.43 -18.51
CA TRP A 449 4.00 5.13 -17.91
C TRP A 449 2.72 4.50 -18.46
N LEU A 450 1.69 5.29 -18.77
CA LEU A 450 0.38 4.79 -19.21
C LEU A 450 0.24 4.71 -20.74
N SER A 451 1.16 5.30 -21.51
CA SER A 451 1.06 5.37 -22.97
C SER A 451 2.33 4.98 -23.71
N LEU A 452 3.54 5.27 -23.24
CA LEU A 452 4.77 4.86 -23.93
C LEU A 452 5.23 3.46 -23.51
N ILE A 453 5.38 3.21 -22.22
CA ILE A 453 5.81 1.90 -21.70
C ILE A 453 4.93 0.74 -22.19
N PRO A 454 3.57 0.83 -22.21
CA PRO A 454 2.71 -0.23 -22.76
C PRO A 454 2.70 -0.33 -24.30
N LYS A 455 3.49 0.49 -25.00
CA LYS A 455 3.79 0.34 -26.44
C LYS A 455 5.15 -0.34 -26.67
N LEU A 456 6.15 -0.03 -25.84
CA LEU A 456 7.45 -0.70 -25.83
C LEU A 456 7.33 -2.15 -25.33
N HIS A 457 6.56 -2.37 -24.26
CA HIS A 457 6.32 -3.68 -23.63
C HIS A 457 5.36 -4.56 -24.46
N ARG A 458 5.80 -4.95 -25.66
CA ARG A 458 5.07 -5.81 -26.61
C ARG A 458 6.07 -6.70 -27.33
N GLN A 459 5.70 -7.94 -27.62
CA GLN A 459 6.53 -8.89 -28.40
C GLN A 459 6.78 -8.45 -29.87
N GLY A 460 6.17 -7.37 -30.34
CA GLY A 460 6.17 -6.97 -31.74
C GLY A 460 5.17 -7.77 -32.59
N SER A 461 5.30 -7.67 -33.92
CA SER A 461 4.45 -8.40 -34.87
C SER A 461 5.20 -9.42 -35.75
N ALA A 462 6.52 -9.49 -35.59
CA ALA A 462 7.39 -10.42 -36.31
C ALA A 462 7.66 -11.65 -35.43
N THR A 463 7.33 -12.84 -35.95
CA THR A 463 7.56 -14.15 -35.28
C THR A 463 9.02 -14.60 -35.28
N GLU A 464 9.96 -13.65 -35.44
CA GLU A 464 11.38 -13.89 -35.75
C GLU A 464 12.33 -13.05 -34.88
N VAL A 465 11.81 -12.23 -33.95
CA VAL A 465 12.65 -11.52 -32.97
C VAL A 465 13.22 -12.55 -31.98
N ALA A 466 14.55 -12.65 -31.92
CA ALA A 466 15.22 -13.56 -31.00
C ALA A 466 14.94 -13.16 -29.54
N SER A 467 14.69 -14.14 -28.67
CA SER A 467 14.32 -13.90 -27.27
C SER A 467 15.35 -13.10 -26.46
N GLN A 468 16.60 -13.05 -26.92
CA GLN A 468 17.67 -12.22 -26.35
C GLN A 468 17.43 -10.71 -26.52
N HIS A 469 16.77 -10.28 -27.60
CA HIS A 469 16.42 -8.86 -27.84
C HIS A 469 15.44 -8.31 -26.78
N HIS A 470 14.77 -9.18 -26.03
CA HIS A 470 13.87 -8.78 -24.96
C HIS A 470 14.54 -8.64 -23.60
N LEU A 471 15.84 -8.91 -23.47
CA LEU A 471 16.57 -8.92 -22.21
C LEU A 471 17.22 -7.56 -21.91
N LEU A 472 17.89 -7.46 -20.75
CA LEU A 472 18.81 -6.36 -20.45
C LEU A 472 20.20 -6.71 -20.97
N ASP A 473 21.02 -5.70 -21.26
CA ASP A 473 22.45 -5.93 -21.53
C ASP A 473 23.10 -6.53 -20.27
N ASP A 474 23.93 -7.56 -20.45
CA ASP A 474 24.55 -8.34 -19.35
C ASP A 474 23.57 -8.86 -18.28
N HIS A 475 22.35 -9.26 -18.68
CA HIS A 475 21.30 -9.68 -17.74
C HIS A 475 21.65 -10.86 -16.81
N ASP A 476 22.67 -11.66 -17.12
CA ASP A 476 23.16 -12.77 -16.29
C ASP A 476 24.14 -12.31 -15.18
N ASN A 477 24.62 -11.06 -15.20
CA ASN A 477 25.54 -10.52 -14.21
C ASN A 477 24.77 -10.04 -12.94
N PRO A 478 24.90 -10.74 -11.80
CA PRO A 478 24.14 -10.38 -10.58
C PRO A 478 24.55 -9.02 -10.01
N ASN A 479 25.75 -8.52 -10.33
CA ASN A 479 26.24 -7.24 -9.82
C ASN A 479 25.58 -6.02 -10.48
N LEU A 480 24.73 -6.23 -11.50
CA LEU A 480 23.97 -5.17 -12.18
C LEU A 480 22.55 -5.01 -11.61
N TYR A 481 22.26 -5.58 -10.44
CA TYR A 481 20.96 -5.54 -9.76
C TYR A 481 21.10 -5.20 -8.28
N ASP A 482 20.07 -4.56 -7.70
CA ASP A 482 20.00 -4.15 -6.30
C ASP A 482 18.88 -4.99 -5.64
N GLY A 483 19.24 -6.22 -5.25
CA GLY A 483 18.30 -7.20 -4.68
C GLY A 483 17.99 -8.37 -5.62
N VAL A 484 16.85 -9.03 -5.37
CA VAL A 484 16.47 -10.28 -6.02
C VAL A 484 15.78 -10.04 -7.36
N VAL A 485 16.28 -10.67 -8.42
CA VAL A 485 15.64 -10.72 -9.74
C VAL A 485 14.92 -12.03 -10.03
N ARG A 486 13.89 -11.97 -10.88
CA ARG A 486 13.12 -13.12 -11.34
C ARG A 486 13.92 -14.05 -12.25
N GLN A 487 13.70 -15.36 -12.12
CA GLN A 487 14.38 -16.37 -12.91
C GLN A 487 13.52 -16.85 -14.09
N GLY A 488 13.83 -16.33 -15.28
CA GLY A 488 13.17 -16.67 -16.54
C GLY A 488 12.52 -15.46 -17.22
N SER A 489 12.36 -15.54 -18.54
CA SER A 489 11.87 -14.44 -19.40
C SER A 489 10.44 -14.64 -19.90
N VAL A 490 9.63 -15.48 -19.24
CA VAL A 490 8.30 -15.90 -19.74
C VAL A 490 7.24 -15.85 -18.64
N LEU A 491 6.48 -14.76 -18.61
CA LEU A 491 5.07 -14.78 -18.21
C LEU A 491 4.18 -14.54 -19.44
N PRO A 492 2.87 -14.88 -19.37
CA PRO A 492 1.90 -14.19 -20.21
C PRO A 492 1.96 -12.67 -19.96
N PRO A 493 1.79 -11.83 -20.99
CA PRO A 493 1.87 -10.37 -20.85
C PRO A 493 0.75 -9.80 -19.97
N ILE A 494 1.13 -8.91 -19.06
CA ILE A 494 0.23 -7.93 -18.44
C ILE A 494 -0.32 -7.00 -19.55
N GLY A 495 -1.59 -6.63 -19.50
CA GLY A 495 -2.16 -5.55 -20.34
C GLY A 495 -2.33 -5.82 -21.84
N VAL A 496 -2.28 -7.06 -22.33
CA VAL A 496 -2.52 -7.37 -23.76
C VAL A 496 -3.89 -8.06 -23.97
N PRO A 497 -4.88 -7.40 -24.58
CA PRO A 497 -6.13 -8.05 -24.94
C PRO A 497 -5.89 -9.06 -26.08
N PRO A 498 -6.48 -10.27 -26.02
CA PRO A 498 -6.42 -11.20 -27.14
C PRO A 498 -7.10 -10.56 -28.37
N ARG A 499 -6.52 -10.76 -29.56
CA ARG A 499 -7.13 -10.27 -30.81
C ARG A 499 -8.56 -10.83 -30.92
N LEU A 500 -9.52 -9.97 -31.28
CA LEU A 500 -10.81 -10.46 -31.75
C LEU A 500 -10.57 -11.47 -32.89
N PRO A 501 -11.28 -12.61 -32.93
CA PRO A 501 -11.28 -13.46 -34.11
C PRO A 501 -11.83 -12.63 -35.28
N THR A 502 -10.95 -12.23 -36.19
CA THR A 502 -11.35 -11.50 -37.40
C THR A 502 -12.35 -12.35 -38.16
N THR A 503 -13.55 -11.81 -38.34
CA THR A 503 -14.62 -12.48 -39.07
C THR A 503 -14.11 -12.96 -40.43
N MET A 504 -14.26 -14.27 -40.70
CA MET A 504 -13.79 -14.87 -41.94
C MET A 504 -14.55 -14.28 -43.13
N LYS A 505 -13.98 -13.22 -43.73
CA LYS A 505 -14.44 -12.74 -45.04
C LYS A 505 -14.30 -13.91 -46.03
N PRO A 506 -15.35 -14.28 -46.76
CA PRO A 506 -15.29 -15.42 -47.68
C PRO A 506 -14.24 -15.16 -48.76
N LYS A 507 -13.44 -16.18 -49.08
CA LYS A 507 -12.46 -16.10 -50.19
C LYS A 507 -13.20 -15.79 -51.50
N PRO A 508 -12.67 -14.91 -52.36
CA PRO A 508 -13.27 -14.65 -53.66
C PRO A 508 -13.20 -15.91 -54.55
N ASN A 509 -14.28 -16.19 -55.28
CA ASN A 509 -14.35 -17.32 -56.19
C ASN A 509 -13.40 -17.15 -57.38
N VAL A 510 -12.43 -18.06 -57.53
CA VAL A 510 -11.66 -18.19 -58.77
C VAL A 510 -12.54 -18.92 -59.79
N VAL A 511 -13.05 -18.17 -60.77
CA VAL A 511 -13.88 -18.72 -61.85
C VAL A 511 -12.99 -19.41 -62.89
N ASN A 512 -12.93 -20.74 -62.85
CA ASN A 512 -12.42 -21.54 -63.97
C ASN A 512 -13.57 -22.07 -64.83
N ARG A 513 -13.43 -21.96 -66.15
CA ARG A 513 -14.47 -22.31 -67.13
C ARG A 513 -14.56 -23.83 -67.38
N THR A 514 -15.78 -24.34 -67.26
CA THR A 514 -16.40 -25.39 -68.10
C THR A 514 -15.51 -26.35 -68.90
N SER A 515 -15.60 -27.65 -68.61
CA SER A 515 -15.89 -28.65 -69.66
C SER A 515 -16.38 -29.99 -69.10
N VAL A 516 -17.49 -30.49 -69.67
CA VAL A 516 -17.85 -31.89 -69.99
C VAL A 516 -17.65 -33.00 -68.92
N GLY A 517 -18.72 -33.77 -68.63
CA GLY A 517 -18.57 -35.24 -68.76
C GLY A 517 -19.19 -36.24 -67.76
N SER A 518 -20.53 -36.29 -67.60
CA SER A 518 -21.28 -37.51 -67.19
C SER A 518 -21.00 -38.11 -65.78
N GLY A 519 -21.68 -39.20 -65.41
CA GLY A 519 -21.32 -40.04 -64.24
C GLY A 519 -22.35 -40.21 -63.12
N ALA A 520 -23.38 -41.03 -63.35
CA ALA A 520 -24.50 -41.34 -62.45
C ALA A 520 -24.20 -41.92 -61.03
N LYS A 521 -25.09 -41.57 -60.07
CA LYS A 521 -25.77 -42.43 -59.06
C LYS A 521 -24.99 -43.19 -57.95
N VAL A 522 -25.54 -43.07 -56.72
CA VAL A 522 -25.60 -44.09 -55.63
C VAL A 522 -24.25 -44.38 -54.92
N GLY A 523 -24.17 -44.75 -53.63
CA GLY A 523 -25.21 -45.13 -52.66
C GLY A 523 -24.86 -44.89 -51.18
N MET A 524 -25.36 -45.75 -50.28
CA MET A 524 -25.45 -45.53 -48.83
C MET A 524 -24.79 -46.68 -48.03
N THR A 525 -24.55 -46.49 -46.73
CA THR A 525 -24.11 -47.49 -45.71
C THR A 525 -22.62 -47.93 -45.78
N HIS A 526 -21.95 -48.46 -44.74
CA HIS A 526 -22.39 -48.83 -43.37
C HIS A 526 -21.27 -48.69 -42.29
N TYR A 527 -21.53 -49.15 -41.07
CA TYR A 527 -20.63 -49.11 -39.89
C TYR A 527 -19.46 -50.13 -39.93
N ALA A 528 -18.39 -49.85 -39.18
CA ALA A 528 -17.64 -50.84 -38.40
C ALA A 528 -16.83 -50.18 -37.27
N GLU A 529 -16.83 -50.77 -36.06
CA GLU A 529 -15.81 -50.56 -35.03
C GLU A 529 -14.84 -51.75 -35.05
N MET A 530 -13.55 -51.53 -34.76
CA MET A 530 -12.82 -52.39 -33.80
C MET A 530 -11.49 -51.78 -33.35
N SER A 531 -11.03 -52.21 -32.18
CA SER A 531 -9.79 -51.82 -31.51
C SER A 531 -8.60 -52.72 -31.90
N TYR A 532 -7.36 -52.30 -31.57
CA TYR A 532 -6.33 -53.18 -30.97
C TYR A 532 -5.21 -52.37 -30.30
N SER A 533 -4.17 -53.04 -29.80
CA SER A 533 -3.43 -52.70 -28.57
C SER A 533 -2.00 -52.16 -28.73
N SER A 534 -1.59 -51.32 -27.76
CA SER A 534 -0.27 -51.25 -27.08
C SER A 534 1.05 -51.51 -27.82
N GLN A 535 2.03 -50.61 -27.63
CA GLN A 535 3.36 -50.98 -27.10
C GLN A 535 4.13 -49.74 -26.58
N SER A 536 5.14 -50.00 -25.74
CA SER A 536 6.17 -49.06 -25.25
C SER A 536 7.53 -49.71 -25.43
N PRO A 537 8.62 -48.94 -25.57
CA PRO A 537 9.69 -49.07 -24.56
C PRO A 537 10.52 -47.79 -24.30
N TYR A 538 10.93 -47.56 -23.05
CA TYR A 538 12.34 -47.67 -22.59
C TYR A 538 12.56 -47.03 -21.21
N GLU A 539 13.29 -47.72 -20.33
CA GLU A 539 13.85 -47.20 -19.07
C GLU A 539 15.40 -47.23 -19.14
N ALA A 540 16.05 -46.46 -18.26
CA ALA A 540 17.46 -46.58 -17.94
C ALA A 540 17.68 -46.29 -16.45
N SER A 541 18.42 -47.17 -15.76
CA SER A 541 18.60 -47.19 -14.31
C SER A 541 20.03 -46.83 -13.88
N TYR A 542 20.19 -46.26 -12.68
CA TYR A 542 21.40 -46.42 -11.86
C TYR A 542 21.03 -46.46 -10.37
N ASP A 543 21.75 -47.30 -9.60
CA ASP A 543 21.40 -47.70 -8.23
C ASP A 543 22.08 -46.85 -7.13
N GLU A 544 21.50 -46.91 -5.92
CA GLU A 544 22.05 -46.42 -4.64
C GLU A 544 22.24 -47.61 -3.67
N PRO A 545 23.37 -47.73 -2.95
CA PRO A 545 23.63 -48.88 -2.07
C PRO A 545 22.90 -48.79 -0.72
N PHE A 546 22.02 -49.76 -0.47
CA PHE A 546 21.26 -49.87 0.78
C PHE A 546 22.11 -50.41 1.95
N VAL A 547 21.99 -49.83 3.14
CA VAL A 547 22.46 -50.43 4.40
C VAL A 547 21.29 -50.59 5.36
N ALA A 548 20.90 -51.84 5.62
CA ALA A 548 19.83 -52.16 6.56
C ALA A 548 20.39 -52.52 7.93
N PHE A 549 19.71 -52.09 8.99
CA PHE A 549 19.67 -52.84 10.25
C PHE A 549 18.21 -53.11 10.63
N ASN A 550 17.99 -54.31 11.14
CA ASN A 550 16.68 -54.93 11.35
C ASN A 550 16.48 -55.15 12.85
N TYR A 551 15.25 -54.98 13.36
CA TYR A 551 14.71 -55.93 14.33
C TYR A 551 13.17 -55.88 14.35
N SER A 552 12.57 -57.04 14.09
CA SER A 552 11.13 -57.29 14.23
C SER A 552 10.84 -57.97 15.57
N ASN A 553 9.66 -57.67 16.14
CA ASN A 553 8.82 -58.44 17.07
C ASN A 553 7.83 -57.43 17.71
N PHE A 554 6.53 -57.67 17.90
CA PHE A 554 5.75 -58.92 17.91
C PHE A 554 4.56 -58.90 16.93
N THR A 555 3.96 -60.07 16.69
CA THR A 555 2.64 -60.23 16.07
C THR A 555 1.73 -61.12 16.92
N ASN A 556 0.42 -61.05 16.66
CA ASN A 556 -0.66 -61.95 17.09
C ASN A 556 -1.10 -61.91 18.57
N MET A 557 -2.24 -61.24 18.83
CA MET A 557 -3.45 -61.88 19.36
C MET A 557 -4.64 -60.91 19.33
N ALA A 558 -5.56 -61.07 18.38
CA ALA A 558 -6.90 -60.46 18.40
C ALA A 558 -7.82 -61.12 17.34
N SER A 559 -8.68 -62.05 17.77
CA SER A 559 -9.83 -62.54 17.00
C SER A 559 -10.86 -63.13 17.97
N THR A 560 -12.12 -62.72 17.85
CA THR A 560 -13.33 -62.94 18.71
C THR A 560 -13.64 -61.82 19.71
N GLY A 561 -14.87 -61.32 19.68
CA GLY A 561 -15.46 -60.38 20.65
C GLY A 561 -16.08 -59.16 19.99
N ASN A 562 -17.40 -58.98 20.13
CA ASN A 562 -18.11 -57.77 19.69
C ASN A 562 -18.29 -56.75 20.84
N ASP A 563 -18.82 -55.58 20.51
CA ASP A 563 -19.68 -54.72 21.35
C ASP A 563 -19.05 -53.94 22.54
N THR A 564 -18.01 -53.12 22.32
CA THR A 564 -17.59 -52.07 23.30
C THR A 564 -17.02 -50.74 22.73
N GLU A 565 -17.18 -50.39 21.44
CA GLU A 565 -16.49 -49.19 20.89
C GLU A 565 -17.24 -47.84 20.93
N GLU A 566 -18.57 -47.79 21.09
CA GLU A 566 -19.30 -46.50 21.08
C GLU A 566 -19.17 -45.69 22.39
N GLU A 567 -19.01 -46.33 23.56
CA GLU A 567 -19.03 -45.62 24.86
C GLU A 567 -17.81 -44.72 25.11
N ASN A 568 -16.65 -45.01 24.49
CA ASN A 568 -15.43 -44.22 24.70
C ASN A 568 -15.45 -42.83 24.03
N TYR A 569 -16.25 -42.64 22.98
CA TYR A 569 -16.26 -41.38 22.22
C TYR A 569 -16.97 -40.26 23.00
N ASP A 570 -18.06 -40.59 23.69
CA ASP A 570 -18.88 -39.61 24.43
C ASP A 570 -18.16 -39.11 25.69
N GLY A 571 -17.41 -39.98 26.37
CA GLY A 571 -16.55 -39.59 27.50
C GLY A 571 -15.44 -38.61 27.10
N LEU A 572 -14.76 -38.86 25.98
CA LEU A 572 -13.69 -37.97 25.48
C LEU A 572 -14.24 -36.60 25.03
N LEU A 573 -15.44 -36.60 24.44
CA LEU A 573 -16.16 -35.39 24.04
C LEU A 573 -16.59 -34.56 25.25
N GLN A 574 -17.19 -35.19 26.27
CA GLN A 574 -17.58 -34.52 27.52
C GLN A 574 -16.39 -33.92 28.27
N ILE A 575 -15.25 -34.63 28.33
CA ILE A 575 -14.01 -34.09 28.91
C ILE A 575 -13.54 -32.85 28.13
N THR A 576 -13.52 -32.91 26.79
CA THR A 576 -13.08 -31.79 25.94
C THR A 576 -13.98 -30.56 26.08
N ILE A 577 -15.31 -30.76 26.14
CA ILE A 577 -16.28 -29.68 26.39
C ILE A 577 -16.07 -29.08 27.80
N THR A 578 -15.88 -29.92 28.82
CA THR A 578 -15.68 -29.47 30.21
C THR A 578 -14.39 -28.66 30.37
N VAL A 579 -13.28 -29.13 29.77
CA VAL A 579 -12.01 -28.38 29.73
C VAL A 579 -12.16 -27.07 28.96
N GLY A 580 -12.85 -27.06 27.81
CA GLY A 580 -13.12 -25.84 27.05
C GLY A 580 -13.95 -24.82 27.83
N CYS A 581 -15.04 -25.24 28.48
CA CYS A 581 -15.89 -24.36 29.28
C CYS A 581 -15.18 -23.82 30.52
N THR A 582 -14.36 -24.62 31.21
CA THR A 582 -13.57 -24.14 32.36
C THR A 582 -12.48 -23.16 31.95
N LEU A 583 -11.76 -23.40 30.85
CA LEU A 583 -10.78 -22.44 30.31
C LEU A 583 -11.44 -21.13 29.86
N LEU A 584 -12.62 -21.18 29.25
CA LEU A 584 -13.40 -19.98 28.91
C LEU A 584 -13.80 -19.20 30.18
N PHE A 585 -14.28 -19.90 31.21
CA PHE A 585 -14.64 -19.29 32.49
C PHE A 585 -13.43 -18.64 33.18
N PHE A 586 -12.27 -19.31 33.21
CA PHE A 586 -11.05 -18.73 33.77
C PHE A 586 -10.57 -17.50 33.00
N ASN A 587 -10.64 -17.50 31.66
CA ASN A 587 -10.33 -16.31 30.86
C ASN A 587 -11.28 -15.13 31.16
N ILE A 588 -12.58 -15.40 31.33
CA ILE A 588 -13.57 -14.40 31.74
C ILE A 588 -13.24 -13.86 33.15
N CYS A 589 -12.91 -14.72 34.11
CA CYS A 589 -12.52 -14.31 35.46
C CYS A 589 -11.22 -13.50 35.49
N ILE A 590 -10.21 -13.86 34.68
CA ILE A 590 -8.96 -13.11 34.54
C ILE A 590 -9.25 -11.74 33.93
N TYR A 591 -10.07 -11.67 32.87
CA TYR A 591 -10.48 -10.40 32.27
C TYR A 591 -11.19 -9.49 33.28
N PHE A 592 -12.16 -10.02 34.04
CA PHE A 592 -12.83 -9.26 35.10
C PHE A 592 -11.89 -8.83 36.23
N ALA A 593 -10.94 -9.67 36.64
CA ALA A 593 -9.95 -9.34 37.66
C ALA A 593 -9.03 -8.20 37.20
N VAL A 594 -8.48 -8.30 35.99
CA VAL A 594 -7.64 -7.25 35.38
C VAL A 594 -8.43 -5.96 35.18
N TYR A 595 -9.67 -6.04 34.67
CA TYR A 595 -10.56 -4.89 34.51
C TYR A 595 -10.84 -4.20 35.85
N TYR A 596 -11.20 -4.96 36.88
CA TYR A 596 -11.47 -4.46 38.23
C TYR A 596 -10.22 -3.86 38.89
N GLN A 597 -9.04 -4.45 38.69
CA GLN A 597 -7.77 -3.90 39.16
C GLN A 597 -7.41 -2.60 38.43
N ARG A 598 -7.65 -2.51 37.11
CA ARG A 598 -7.47 -1.28 36.31
C ARG A 598 -8.45 -0.19 36.74
N ALA A 599 -9.70 -0.55 37.06
CA ALA A 599 -10.71 0.35 37.60
C ALA A 599 -10.33 0.85 39.01
N GLN A 600 -9.90 -0.03 39.92
CA GLN A 600 -9.37 0.39 41.23
C GLN A 600 -8.14 1.30 41.10
N ASN A 601 -7.26 1.05 40.14
CA ASN A 601 -6.08 1.89 39.92
C ASN A 601 -6.47 3.26 39.35
N ARG A 602 -7.45 3.35 38.43
CA ARG A 602 -8.06 4.62 38.00
C ARG A 602 -8.70 5.36 39.18
N ALA A 603 -9.42 4.66 40.07
CA ALA A 603 -10.01 5.27 41.27
C ALA A 603 -8.93 5.78 42.26
N LYS A 604 -7.83 5.03 42.47
CA LYS A 604 -6.69 5.44 43.32
C LYS A 604 -5.93 6.62 42.71
N LEU A 605 -5.78 6.68 41.39
CA LEU A 605 -5.24 7.84 40.65
C LEU A 605 -6.14 9.06 40.83
N SER A 606 -7.44 8.93 40.54
CA SER A 606 -8.43 9.99 40.77
C SER A 606 -8.41 10.51 42.21
N MET A 607 -8.30 9.63 43.21
CA MET A 607 -8.17 10.03 44.62
C MET A 607 -6.84 10.75 44.93
N LYS A 608 -5.73 10.41 44.26
CA LYS A 608 -4.46 11.17 44.37
C LYS A 608 -4.61 12.55 43.75
N THR A 609 -5.15 12.66 42.53
CA THR A 609 -5.40 13.95 41.85
C THR A 609 -6.34 14.84 42.67
N TRP A 610 -7.42 14.28 43.21
CA TRP A 610 -8.35 15.00 44.10
C TRP A 610 -7.67 15.51 45.38
N ARG A 611 -6.80 14.71 46.01
CA ARG A 611 -6.03 15.14 47.18
C ARG A 611 -5.04 16.26 46.84
N LEU A 612 -4.39 16.21 45.68
CA LEU A 612 -3.48 17.26 45.18
C LEU A 612 -4.22 18.56 44.85
N CYS A 613 -5.40 18.48 44.23
CA CYS A 613 -6.27 19.65 44.04
C CYS A 613 -6.73 20.22 45.39
N LYS A 614 -7.10 19.37 46.36
CA LYS A 614 -7.56 19.82 47.68
C LYS A 614 -6.46 20.48 48.52
N SER A 615 -5.21 19.97 48.49
CA SER A 615 -4.09 20.66 49.17
C SER A 615 -3.67 21.96 48.49
N ARG A 616 -3.89 22.08 47.17
CA ARG A 616 -3.67 23.34 46.43
C ARG A 616 -4.78 24.36 46.74
N SER A 617 -5.99 23.91 47.02
CA SER A 617 -7.12 24.74 47.47
C SER A 617 -6.97 25.24 48.91
N SER A 618 -6.46 24.43 49.85
CA SER A 618 -6.26 24.87 51.24
C SER A 618 -5.16 25.93 51.40
N ASN A 619 -4.16 25.93 50.52
CA ASN A 619 -3.09 26.93 50.56
C ASN A 619 -3.50 28.31 49.99
N GLN A 620 -4.77 28.49 49.61
CA GLN A 620 -5.27 29.72 48.99
C GLN A 620 -6.51 30.30 49.71
N SER A 621 -6.83 29.81 50.91
CA SER A 621 -7.88 30.36 51.80
C SER A 621 -7.34 31.14 53.01
N ASP A 622 -6.04 31.02 53.32
CA ASP A 622 -5.50 31.40 54.64
C ASP A 622 -4.63 32.69 54.60
N ILE A 623 -4.71 33.49 53.52
CA ILE A 623 -3.96 34.76 53.37
C ILE A 623 -4.88 35.91 52.90
N GLU A 624 -6.02 36.14 53.57
CA GLU A 624 -6.80 37.37 53.35
C GLU A 624 -7.52 37.93 54.60
N SER A 625 -7.01 37.69 55.83
CA SER A 625 -7.62 38.29 57.03
C SER A 625 -6.70 38.51 58.26
N SER A 626 -5.72 39.42 58.20
CA SER A 626 -5.20 40.10 59.41
C SER A 626 -4.38 41.37 59.14
N GLN A 627 -4.58 42.38 60.00
CA GLN A 627 -3.69 43.53 60.24
C GLN A 627 -2.29 43.04 60.73
N GLY A 628 -1.17 43.76 60.76
CA GLY A 628 -0.83 45.19 60.58
C GLY A 628 0.37 45.56 61.49
N SER A 629 0.97 46.76 61.34
CA SER A 629 1.97 47.38 62.26
C SER A 629 3.47 46.92 62.28
N SER A 630 4.22 47.35 61.26
CA SER A 630 5.53 48.09 61.31
C SER A 630 6.45 48.11 62.56
N LYS A 631 7.78 47.89 62.37
CA LYS A 631 8.95 48.81 62.64
C LYS A 631 10.33 48.06 62.58
N THR A 632 11.23 48.30 61.59
CA THR A 632 12.36 49.29 61.48
C THR A 632 13.49 49.14 62.52
N PRO A 633 14.81 49.27 62.18
CA PRO A 633 15.49 50.31 61.34
C PRO A 633 16.42 49.72 60.23
N SER A 634 17.37 50.40 59.52
CA SER A 634 17.57 51.75 58.92
C SER A 634 18.93 51.78 58.13
N ILE A 635 19.52 52.96 57.82
CA ILE A 635 20.82 53.24 57.09
C ILE A 635 20.76 53.01 55.56
N ARG A 636 21.07 53.94 54.62
CA ARG A 636 21.57 55.35 54.63
C ARG A 636 21.03 56.15 53.40
N ALA A 637 21.23 57.47 53.34
CA ALA A 637 20.86 58.43 52.27
C ALA A 637 21.87 59.65 52.27
N PRO A 638 21.76 60.80 51.53
CA PRO A 638 20.63 61.39 50.75
C PRO A 638 21.03 62.15 49.40
N PRO A 639 20.50 63.33 48.93
CA PRO A 639 20.21 63.68 47.49
C PRO A 639 20.94 65.01 47.01
N PRO A 640 20.43 66.05 46.26
CA PRO A 640 19.24 66.28 45.38
C PRO A 640 19.36 67.21 44.10
N SER A 641 18.37 67.16 43.16
CA SER A 641 17.73 68.31 42.40
C SER A 641 18.56 69.21 41.40
N PRO A 642 18.00 70.23 40.67
CA PRO A 642 16.59 70.59 40.25
C PRO A 642 16.37 71.03 38.74
N GLU A 643 15.08 71.22 38.33
CA GLU A 643 14.54 72.25 37.35
C GLU A 643 14.95 72.27 35.83
N THR A 644 14.29 72.94 34.83
CA THR A 644 13.03 73.76 34.71
C THR A 644 12.39 73.78 33.26
N GLN A 645 11.07 74.06 33.18
CA GLN A 645 10.29 74.83 32.14
C GLN A 645 10.10 74.39 30.64
N ARG A 646 9.27 75.17 29.91
CA ARG A 646 8.69 74.99 28.55
C ARG A 646 9.35 75.88 27.48
N ALA A 647 9.31 75.50 26.19
CA ALA A 647 8.71 76.28 25.06
C ALA A 647 9.07 75.69 23.66
N SER A 648 8.36 76.16 22.62
CA SER A 648 8.48 75.80 21.18
C SER A 648 9.79 76.29 20.52
N ASP A 649 10.32 75.66 19.45
CA ASP A 649 9.88 75.86 18.06
C ASP A 649 10.37 74.76 17.06
N LEU A 650 9.95 74.88 15.79
CA LEU A 650 10.29 74.07 14.59
C LEU A 650 11.50 74.68 13.82
N PRO A 651 12.08 74.08 12.73
CA PRO A 651 11.60 72.96 11.89
C PRO A 651 12.69 71.90 11.47
N LEU A 652 12.32 71.09 10.45
CA LEU A 652 13.14 70.46 9.38
C LEU A 652 13.55 68.96 9.43
N TYR A 653 13.10 68.28 8.36
CA TYR A 653 13.72 67.22 7.56
C TYR A 653 13.84 65.78 8.11
N ILE A 654 13.05 64.89 7.49
CA ILE A 654 13.20 63.42 7.54
C ILE A 654 13.17 62.91 6.08
N PRO A 655 14.18 62.17 5.60
CA PRO A 655 14.13 61.50 4.30
C PRO A 655 13.38 60.14 4.39
N PRO A 656 12.45 59.82 3.48
CA PRO A 656 11.78 58.52 3.43
C PRO A 656 12.64 57.44 2.71
N PRO A 657 12.38 56.14 2.93
CA PRO A 657 13.06 55.05 2.22
C PRO A 657 12.63 54.95 0.75
N PRO A 658 13.52 54.52 -0.17
CA PRO A 658 13.22 54.46 -1.59
C PRO A 658 12.31 53.28 -1.95
N SER A 659 11.26 53.56 -2.73
CA SER A 659 10.52 52.55 -3.50
C SER A 659 11.07 52.53 -4.92
N PHE A 660 11.34 51.35 -5.49
CA PHE A 660 11.67 51.22 -6.91
C PHE A 660 10.65 50.38 -7.66
N VAL A 661 10.14 50.96 -8.74
CA VAL A 661 9.24 50.34 -9.72
C VAL A 661 10.09 49.76 -10.85
N HIS A 662 9.83 48.51 -11.24
CA HIS A 662 10.31 48.00 -12.52
C HIS A 662 9.23 48.13 -13.58
N THR A 663 9.47 49.03 -14.54
CA THR A 663 8.76 49.08 -15.82
C THR A 663 9.37 48.08 -16.80
N SER A 664 8.53 47.42 -17.60
CA SER A 664 8.94 46.48 -18.64
C SER A 664 8.96 47.14 -20.03
N PRO A 665 10.06 47.01 -20.81
CA PRO A 665 10.04 47.27 -22.25
C PRO A 665 9.52 46.03 -23.02
N PRO A 666 9.01 46.20 -24.25
CA PRO A 666 8.47 45.09 -25.05
C PRO A 666 9.56 44.27 -25.75
N VAL A 667 9.30 42.97 -25.94
CA VAL A 667 10.10 42.09 -26.81
C VAL A 667 9.22 41.62 -27.99
N SER A 668 9.80 41.62 -29.18
CA SER A 668 9.10 41.28 -30.44
C SER A 668 8.89 39.79 -30.64
N ALA A 669 7.85 39.43 -31.40
CA ALA A 669 7.64 38.05 -31.84
C ALA A 669 8.76 37.58 -32.79
N GLY A 670 9.26 36.37 -32.56
CA GLY A 670 10.16 35.61 -33.45
C GLY A 670 9.47 34.33 -33.98
N PRO A 671 9.99 33.72 -35.05
CA PRO A 671 9.27 32.68 -35.80
C PRO A 671 9.26 31.30 -35.14
N SER A 672 8.28 30.48 -35.52
CA SER A 672 8.14 29.08 -35.12
C SER A 672 9.32 28.21 -35.61
N PRO A 673 9.72 27.16 -34.87
CA PRO A 673 10.78 26.25 -35.30
C PRO A 673 10.31 25.34 -36.45
N THR A 674 11.04 25.36 -37.57
CA THR A 674 10.93 24.39 -38.66
C THR A 674 11.57 23.06 -38.28
N MET A 675 10.99 21.94 -38.73
CA MET A 675 11.58 20.60 -38.51
C MET A 675 12.86 20.42 -39.34
N ILE A 676 13.89 19.81 -38.73
CA ILE A 676 15.11 19.36 -39.40
C ILE A 676 14.88 17.92 -39.92
N PRO A 677 15.31 17.55 -41.15
CA PRO A 677 15.17 16.19 -41.67
C PRO A 677 16.00 15.14 -40.93
N LEU A 678 15.49 13.90 -40.88
CA LEU A 678 16.02 12.75 -40.14
C LEU A 678 17.36 12.16 -40.64
N GLN A 679 18.15 12.88 -41.45
CA GLN A 679 19.38 12.35 -42.07
C GLN A 679 20.68 12.89 -41.45
N ASP A 680 20.68 14.10 -40.85
CA ASP A 680 21.89 14.71 -40.28
C ASP A 680 22.26 14.21 -38.87
N LEU A 681 21.41 13.39 -38.23
CA LEU A 681 21.72 12.76 -36.95
C LEU A 681 22.78 11.63 -37.07
N SER A 682 22.86 10.97 -38.23
CA SER A 682 23.78 9.83 -38.43
C SER A 682 25.24 10.23 -38.67
N SER A 683 25.52 11.51 -38.93
CA SER A 683 26.89 12.05 -39.04
C SER A 683 27.37 12.52 -37.67
N ALA A 684 26.57 13.31 -36.94
CA ALA A 684 26.90 13.78 -35.60
C ALA A 684 27.21 12.62 -34.62
N LEU A 685 26.41 11.55 -34.64
CA LEU A 685 26.63 10.34 -33.83
C LEU A 685 27.89 9.54 -34.19
N LYS A 686 28.57 9.85 -35.30
CA LYS A 686 29.86 9.22 -35.65
C LYS A 686 31.05 10.04 -35.16
N THR A 687 31.00 11.36 -35.31
CA THR A 687 32.05 12.25 -34.78
C THR A 687 32.15 12.12 -33.26
N PHE A 688 31.01 12.17 -32.57
CA PHE A 688 30.95 12.10 -31.11
C PHE A 688 31.46 10.76 -30.54
N LYS A 689 31.39 9.67 -31.31
CA LYS A 689 31.93 8.37 -30.90
C LYS A 689 33.45 8.27 -31.12
N GLN A 690 34.00 9.10 -32.01
CA GLN A 690 35.42 9.14 -32.30
C GLN A 690 36.18 10.04 -31.30
N GLU A 691 35.54 11.13 -30.83
CA GLU A 691 36.08 12.00 -29.79
C GLU A 691 36.17 11.29 -28.40
N GLN A 692 35.25 10.37 -28.08
CA GLN A 692 35.35 9.57 -26.84
C GLN A 692 36.40 8.44 -26.90
N GLU A 693 36.68 7.89 -28.09
CA GLU A 693 37.72 6.86 -28.27
C GLU A 693 39.15 7.48 -28.21
N GLU A 694 39.30 8.81 -28.28
CA GLU A 694 40.57 9.51 -28.06
C GLU A 694 40.75 9.99 -26.58
N GLU A 695 39.69 10.21 -25.80
CA GLU A 695 39.80 10.55 -24.37
C GLU A 695 40.14 9.32 -23.48
N GLU A 696 39.68 8.12 -23.82
CA GLU A 696 39.99 6.90 -23.03
C GLU A 696 41.47 6.46 -23.15
N GLU A 697 42.20 6.82 -24.22
CA GLU A 697 43.65 6.51 -24.33
C GLU A 697 44.55 7.45 -23.48
N GLU A 698 44.11 8.65 -23.08
CA GLU A 698 44.91 9.54 -22.21
C GLU A 698 44.81 9.19 -20.71
N GLU A 699 43.70 8.64 -20.20
CA GLU A 699 43.57 8.29 -18.77
C GLU A 699 44.31 6.98 -18.37
N GLU A 700 44.63 6.07 -19.30
CA GLU A 700 45.39 4.84 -18.98
C GLU A 700 46.90 5.10 -18.72
N GLU A 701 47.52 6.16 -19.27
CA GLU A 701 48.95 6.44 -19.01
C GLU A 701 49.21 7.03 -17.60
N GLU A 702 48.30 7.82 -17.01
CA GLU A 702 48.59 8.48 -15.72
C GLU A 702 48.50 7.55 -14.49
N ASN A 703 47.67 6.51 -14.52
CA ASN A 703 47.48 5.59 -13.39
C ASN A 703 48.66 4.63 -13.12
N ALA A 704 49.70 4.66 -13.96
CA ALA A 704 50.82 3.72 -13.91
C ALA A 704 51.90 4.01 -12.81
N SER A 705 51.65 4.88 -11.83
CA SER A 705 52.62 5.13 -10.73
C SER A 705 52.01 5.45 -9.35
N GLY A 706 52.09 4.51 -8.39
CA GLY A 706 51.62 4.75 -7.01
C GLY A 706 51.64 3.55 -6.05
N LEU A 707 52.79 3.19 -5.48
CA LEU A 707 52.93 2.09 -4.51
C LEU A 707 53.21 2.58 -3.07
N SER A 708 52.34 2.26 -2.11
CA SER A 708 52.77 1.80 -0.75
C SER A 708 51.63 1.34 0.18
N HIS A 709 52.02 0.44 1.10
CA HIS A 709 51.25 -0.47 1.97
C HIS A 709 50.22 0.07 3.00
N PRO A 710 49.40 -0.83 3.61
CA PRO A 710 48.23 -0.47 4.43
C PRO A 710 48.46 -0.48 5.96
N THR A 711 47.58 0.22 6.69
CA THR A 711 47.43 0.12 8.15
C THR A 711 46.03 -0.39 8.53
N LYS A 712 45.97 -1.54 9.20
CA LYS A 712 44.74 -2.03 9.84
C LYS A 712 44.41 -1.17 11.07
N VAL A 713 43.14 -0.79 11.22
CA VAL A 713 42.59 -0.35 12.51
C VAL A 713 41.28 -1.09 12.76
N HIS A 714 41.23 -1.91 13.81
CA HIS A 714 39.98 -2.47 14.31
C HIS A 714 39.27 -1.43 15.17
N TRP A 715 37.98 -1.23 14.96
CA TRP A 715 37.05 -0.73 15.97
C TRP A 715 35.83 -1.65 16.02
N ALA A 716 35.46 -2.07 17.22
CA ALA A 716 34.24 -2.82 17.48
C ALA A 716 33.10 -1.82 17.79
N PRO A 717 31.85 -2.12 17.39
CA PRO A 717 30.69 -1.37 17.86
C PRO A 717 30.29 -1.88 19.25
N ASP A 718 30.45 -1.04 20.28
CA ASP A 718 29.93 -1.33 21.62
C ASP A 718 28.44 -1.01 21.73
N VAL A 719 27.66 -2.04 22.05
CA VAL A 719 26.39 -2.00 22.83
C VAL A 719 25.40 -0.87 22.52
N GLY A 720 24.57 -1.07 21.48
CA GLY A 720 23.24 -0.46 21.38
C GLY A 720 22.17 -1.41 21.93
N CYS A 721 21.20 -0.90 22.70
CA CYS A 721 20.23 -1.73 23.42
C CYS A 721 19.29 -2.51 22.49
N GLU A 722 19.21 -3.83 22.67
CA GLU A 722 18.01 -4.58 22.27
C GLU A 722 16.83 -4.15 23.13
N ALA A 723 15.69 -3.90 22.49
CA ALA A 723 14.39 -3.68 23.14
C ALA A 723 13.37 -4.66 22.54
N ASP A 724 12.60 -5.31 23.42
CA ASP A 724 11.85 -6.54 23.16
C ASP A 724 11.05 -6.58 21.84
N ARG A 725 11.33 -7.59 21.00
CA ARG A 725 10.46 -8.00 19.88
C ARG A 725 9.31 -8.92 20.32
N ASP A 726 8.81 -8.77 21.56
CA ASP A 726 7.88 -9.69 22.22
C ASP A 726 6.55 -9.05 22.65
N ALA A 727 5.77 -8.57 21.67
CA ALA A 727 4.31 -8.40 21.80
C ALA A 727 3.60 -8.46 20.44
N VAL A 728 2.29 -8.78 20.46
CA VAL A 728 1.36 -8.88 19.31
C VAL A 728 1.51 -10.14 18.44
N TRP A 729 1.07 -11.27 19.00
CA TRP A 729 0.58 -12.45 18.25
C TRP A 729 -0.62 -13.10 18.99
N LEU A 730 -1.67 -12.31 19.24
CA LEU A 730 -3.01 -12.72 19.69
C LEU A 730 -4.07 -11.80 19.06
#